data_AF-K3WP90-F1
#
_entry.id   AF-K3WP90-F1
#
_cell.length_a   1.000
_cell.length_b   1.000
_cell.length_c   1.000
_cell.angle_alpha   90.00
_cell.angle_beta   90.00
_cell.angle_gamma   90.00
#
_symmetry.space_group_name_H-M   'P 1'
#
loop_
_entity.id
_entity.type
_entity.pdbx_description
1 polymer ?
#
loop_
_entity_poly.entity_id
_entity_poly.type
_entity_poly.pdbx_seq_one_letter_code
_entity_poly.pdbx_strand_id
1 'polypeptide(L)'
;MASSCSSSCVAPEALAILDFWFGGDQKDNYRAKWFPPEASDKQRVMDATIAERFGALLEQAQRHELEHWQQQRDTFVALIVLLDQFSRHVYRHENKEQLRRNDEHALALAQAFVAKNWHVNLDVPQFVFVMMPMRHTPTSERLHTLLDTIEERETLQTAHIDLLEKFRRTTQSRLQHLRGEKTVESDNDILERHFMVTDESDMPKHRLYKAMNEYLVKMDAKKYSHMAVSLSGGVDSMVVAYLLHKLRPLHNDFTIVAVHLDYGNREESHAECEYVRKWCERFGILFHVRRIDEVKRSSTKRDDYERISREIRYATYAQVMAQYGAPGMCFGHHRGDVQENVISNMMKGLSLLGLNGMSESSIVNGVRIWRPLLDFEKDVIFEFAHRYGVPYFKDTTPAWSTRGKLRSQLVPLLRELYGDGFLNNLSNLGAESTQCAELVDQNILAPIMASVGTSEVAVWIDCTLLVNQPFFVWKEVLRSICHSIMGNSMVREKPIRELIMKLARHNGTTGAWVTLKKGNRSYITADRKLIIFRDRFFPRAPYTRPLTTVNINETYTFGPWTLTTSVLESDDPKAQELQAQAPLTMWDVVRGNGLEYVFPNAPQLVLDSENRRPALRTLEKVITDFVPVVASRGAFEDAHEAAKWVHVQLQYTNQVTEDS
;
A
#
# COMPACT_ATOMS: atom_id res chain seq x y z
N MET A 1 53.44 25.28 64.89
CA MET A 1 53.46 23.79 64.72
C MET A 1 52.30 23.25 65.55
N ALA A 2 51.41 22.37 65.07
CA ALA A 2 51.30 21.71 63.77
C ALA A 2 49.88 21.99 63.19
N SER A 3 49.78 22.42 61.92
CA SER A 3 49.65 21.57 60.72
C SER A 3 48.22 21.08 60.48
N SER A 4 47.63 21.62 59.42
CA SER A 4 46.38 21.23 58.76
C SER A 4 46.27 19.75 58.43
N CYS A 5 45.08 19.17 58.60
CA CYS A 5 44.49 18.22 57.64
C CYS A 5 42.98 18.05 57.89
N SER A 6 42.15 18.82 57.16
CA SER A 6 40.69 18.62 57.10
C SER A 6 40.29 18.19 55.69
N SER A 7 40.72 16.98 55.32
CA SER A 7 40.36 16.37 54.04
C SER A 7 38.85 16.13 53.98
N SER A 8 38.18 16.71 52.99
CA SER A 8 36.75 16.49 52.75
C SER A 8 36.51 15.09 52.19
N CYS A 9 36.20 14.12 53.07
CA CYS A 9 35.66 12.84 52.64
C CYS A 9 34.25 13.07 52.07
N VAL A 10 34.13 12.97 50.74
CA VAL A 10 32.85 12.86 50.05
C VAL A 10 32.22 11.51 50.42
N ALA A 11 30.90 11.46 50.66
CA ALA A 11 30.20 10.22 50.99
C ALA A 11 30.46 9.15 49.90
N PRO A 12 31.00 7.95 50.23
CA PRO A 12 31.33 6.92 49.24
C PRO A 12 30.13 6.50 48.37
N GLU A 13 28.93 6.51 48.93
CA GLU A 13 27.67 6.18 48.26
C GLU A 13 27.29 7.25 47.22
N ALA A 14 27.57 8.52 47.51
CA ALA A 14 27.36 9.62 46.56
C ALA A 14 28.35 9.54 45.38
N LEU A 15 29.62 9.25 45.66
CA LEU A 15 30.62 8.99 44.61
C LEU A 15 30.20 7.81 43.72
N ALA A 16 29.67 6.73 44.31
CA ALA A 16 29.18 5.58 43.56
C ALA A 16 28.00 5.90 42.62
N ILE A 17 27.12 6.84 43.00
CA ILE A 17 26.06 7.36 42.11
C ILE A 17 26.67 8.15 40.96
N LEU A 18 27.60 9.07 41.24
CA LEU A 18 28.20 9.94 40.22
C LEU A 18 29.04 9.16 39.21
N ASP A 19 29.89 8.24 39.68
CA ASP A 19 30.70 7.38 38.83
C ASP A 19 29.80 6.45 37.98
N PHE A 20 28.76 5.86 38.58
CA PHE A 20 27.81 5.05 37.84
C PHE A 20 27.05 5.84 36.77
N TRP A 21 26.59 7.06 37.08
CA TRP A 21 25.70 7.81 36.18
C TRP A 21 26.45 8.64 35.13
N PHE A 22 27.58 9.25 35.49
CA PHE A 22 28.35 10.15 34.63
C PHE A 22 29.68 9.56 34.14
N GLY A 23 30.27 8.60 34.86
CA GLY A 23 31.53 7.95 34.49
C GLY A 23 31.41 7.07 33.24
N GLY A 24 32.55 6.87 32.57
CA GLY A 24 32.66 6.12 31.30
C GLY A 24 32.41 6.96 30.04
N ASP A 25 32.20 6.30 28.90
CA ASP A 25 31.92 6.97 27.64
C ASP A 25 30.49 7.55 27.61
N GLN A 26 30.36 8.80 27.14
CA GLN A 26 29.07 9.49 27.15
C GLN A 26 28.09 9.02 26.06
N LYS A 27 28.56 8.51 24.91
CA LYS A 27 27.66 7.96 23.87
C LYS A 27 27.05 6.66 24.35
N ASP A 28 27.80 5.86 25.09
CA ASP A 28 27.29 4.66 25.75
C ASP A 28 26.37 5.00 26.92
N ASN A 29 26.74 5.96 27.79
CA ASN A 29 25.86 6.46 28.86
C ASN A 29 24.53 6.99 28.29
N TYR A 30 24.58 7.78 27.22
CA TYR A 30 23.39 8.28 26.53
C TYR A 30 22.48 7.15 26.04
N ARG A 31 23.03 6.11 25.41
CA ARG A 31 22.29 5.01 24.77
C ARG A 31 21.85 3.89 25.73
N ALA A 32 22.49 3.76 26.89
CA ALA A 32 22.25 2.66 27.82
C ALA A 32 21.69 3.10 29.17
N LYS A 33 22.14 4.24 29.72
CA LYS A 33 21.75 4.74 31.05
C LYS A 33 20.69 5.84 30.94
N TRP A 34 21.01 6.94 30.27
CA TRP A 34 20.25 8.18 30.29
C TRP A 34 18.99 8.14 29.42
N PHE A 35 19.10 7.64 28.19
CA PHE A 35 18.00 7.59 27.21
C PHE A 35 17.97 6.27 26.43
N PRO A 36 17.90 5.10 27.10
CA PRO A 36 17.79 3.81 26.42
C PRO A 36 16.45 3.72 25.64
N PRO A 37 16.40 3.06 24.47
CA PRO A 37 15.18 2.88 23.70
C PRO A 37 14.09 2.17 24.51
N GLU A 38 12.84 2.63 24.39
CA GLU A 38 11.72 2.07 25.15
C GLU A 38 11.49 0.58 24.87
N ALA A 39 11.14 -0.15 25.93
CA ALA A 39 10.92 -1.60 25.95
C ALA A 39 12.10 -2.48 25.48
N SER A 40 13.28 -1.89 25.19
CA SER A 40 14.49 -2.62 24.82
C SER A 40 15.08 -3.39 26.00
N ASP A 41 15.85 -4.45 25.71
CA ASP A 41 16.52 -5.23 26.76
C ASP A 41 17.54 -4.39 27.53
N LYS A 42 18.14 -3.37 26.89
CA LYS A 42 19.03 -2.39 27.57
C LYS A 42 18.29 -1.59 28.64
N GLN A 43 17.06 -1.16 28.37
CA GLN A 43 16.24 -0.46 29.35
C GLN A 43 15.90 -1.38 30.54
N ARG A 44 15.46 -2.61 30.29
CA ARG A 44 15.14 -3.58 31.36
C ARG A 44 16.34 -3.93 32.24
N VAL A 45 17.50 -4.15 31.63
CA VAL A 45 18.76 -4.40 32.36
C VAL A 45 19.15 -3.18 33.21
N MET A 46 19.01 -1.96 32.69
CA MET A 46 19.32 -0.74 33.43
C MET A 46 18.37 -0.50 34.61
N ASP A 47 17.06 -0.65 34.39
CA ASP A 47 16.04 -0.51 35.43
C ASP A 47 16.30 -1.50 36.58
N ALA A 48 16.55 -2.77 36.27
CA ALA A 48 16.91 -3.80 37.24
C ALA A 48 18.23 -3.47 37.99
N THR A 49 19.28 -3.05 37.26
CA THR A 49 20.59 -2.70 37.85
C THR A 49 20.47 -1.54 38.84
N ILE A 50 19.64 -0.53 38.53
CA ILE A 50 19.45 0.64 39.40
C ILE A 50 18.62 0.26 40.63
N ALA A 51 17.55 -0.52 40.46
CA ALA A 51 16.75 -1.02 41.58
C ALA A 51 17.58 -1.87 42.55
N GLU A 52 18.38 -2.81 42.05
CA GLU A 52 19.25 -3.67 42.86
C GLU A 52 20.35 -2.89 43.59
N ARG A 53 21.08 -2.01 42.88
CA ARG A 53 22.25 -1.33 43.45
C ARG A 53 21.93 -0.11 44.31
N PHE A 54 20.83 0.58 44.03
CA PHE A 54 20.55 1.90 44.62
C PHE A 54 19.15 2.04 45.22
N GLY A 55 18.29 1.02 45.14
CA GLY A 55 16.91 1.07 45.68
C GLY A 55 16.85 1.44 47.17
N ALA A 56 17.64 0.76 48.01
CA ALA A 56 17.69 1.06 49.45
C ALA A 56 18.19 2.49 49.77
N LEU A 57 19.08 3.04 48.94
CA LEU A 57 19.60 4.40 49.09
C LEU A 57 18.58 5.44 48.63
N LEU A 58 17.80 5.13 47.58
CA LEU A 58 16.65 5.91 47.16
C LEU A 58 15.57 5.95 48.26
N GLU A 59 15.30 4.85 48.96
CA GLU A 59 14.38 4.82 50.11
C GLU A 59 14.88 5.64 51.31
N GLN A 60 16.20 5.77 51.51
CA GLN A 60 16.79 6.69 52.51
C GLN A 60 16.60 8.16 52.08
N ALA A 61 16.83 8.48 50.80
CA ALA A 61 16.61 9.81 50.25
C ALA A 61 15.13 10.24 50.35
N GLN A 62 14.20 9.33 50.08
CA GLN A 62 12.75 9.53 50.24
C GLN A 62 12.32 9.79 51.69
N ARG A 63 13.06 9.25 52.66
CA ARG A 63 12.84 9.47 54.10
C ARG A 63 13.62 10.67 54.66
N HIS A 64 14.24 11.48 53.80
CA HIS A 64 15.05 12.66 54.17
C HIS A 64 16.33 12.33 54.98
N GLU A 65 16.76 11.06 55.02
CA GLU A 65 17.91 10.62 55.81
C GLU A 65 19.25 11.11 55.23
N LEU A 66 19.26 11.54 53.96
CA LEU A 66 20.44 12.02 53.23
C LEU A 66 20.54 13.57 53.14
N GLU A 67 19.77 14.34 53.91
CA GLU A 67 19.79 15.83 53.81
C GLU A 67 21.18 16.45 54.04
N HIS A 68 22.05 15.79 54.82
CA HIS A 68 23.43 16.21 55.02
C HIS A 68 24.25 16.27 53.71
N TRP A 69 23.84 15.58 52.64
CA TRP A 69 24.47 15.66 51.32
C TRP A 69 24.31 17.02 50.63
N GLN A 70 23.40 17.88 51.11
CA GLN A 70 23.26 19.25 50.57
C GLN A 70 24.43 20.19 50.96
N GLN A 71 25.35 19.73 51.83
CA GLN A 71 26.47 20.52 52.32
C GLN A 71 27.67 20.57 51.36
N GLN A 72 27.84 19.58 50.48
CA GLN A 72 28.89 19.54 49.46
C GLN A 72 28.27 19.46 48.06
N ARG A 73 28.88 20.12 47.07
CA ARG A 73 28.31 20.21 45.72
C ARG A 73 28.05 18.84 45.10
N ASP A 74 29.05 17.98 45.12
CA ASP A 74 29.00 16.72 44.35
C ASP A 74 28.03 15.72 45.00
N THR A 75 27.99 15.64 46.35
CA THR A 75 26.96 14.86 47.06
C THR A 75 25.54 15.38 46.83
N PHE A 76 25.38 16.69 46.65
CA PHE A 76 24.09 17.31 46.36
C PHE A 76 23.63 16.98 44.92
N VAL A 77 24.54 16.95 43.93
CA VAL A 77 24.25 16.43 42.57
C VAL A 77 23.78 14.97 42.63
N ALA A 78 24.48 14.12 43.40
CA ALA A 78 24.10 12.72 43.57
C ALA A 78 22.69 12.55 44.16
N LEU A 79 22.32 13.36 45.17
CA LEU A 79 20.99 13.34 45.77
C LEU A 79 19.88 13.73 44.78
N ILE A 80 20.13 14.71 43.91
CA ILE A 80 19.17 15.12 42.87
C ILE A 80 18.99 14.02 41.82
N VAL A 81 20.09 13.42 41.34
CA VAL A 81 20.06 12.31 40.36
C VAL A 81 19.33 11.09 40.92
N LEU A 82 19.56 10.78 42.20
CA LEU A 82 18.88 9.67 42.89
C LEU A 82 17.35 9.88 42.93
N LEU A 83 16.90 11.06 43.34
CA LEU A 83 15.47 11.36 43.47
C LEU A 83 14.76 11.59 42.13
N ASP A 84 15.40 12.19 41.12
CA ASP A 84 14.76 12.48 39.81
C ASP A 84 14.95 11.39 38.76
N GLN A 85 16.14 10.79 38.66
CA GLN A 85 16.44 9.82 37.60
C GLN A 85 16.25 8.38 38.09
N PHE A 86 16.90 7.98 39.18
CA PHE A 86 16.86 6.58 39.60
C PHE A 86 15.44 6.17 40.02
N SER A 87 14.67 7.09 40.61
CA SER A 87 13.24 6.86 40.88
C SER A 87 12.41 6.54 39.63
N ARG A 88 12.73 7.13 38.46
CA ARG A 88 12.06 6.82 37.18
C ARG A 88 12.44 5.47 36.60
N HIS A 89 13.62 4.95 36.95
CA HIS A 89 14.03 3.59 36.60
C HIS A 89 13.35 2.56 37.53
N VAL A 90 13.30 2.82 38.84
CA VAL A 90 12.68 1.93 39.84
C VAL A 90 11.14 1.88 39.70
N TYR A 91 10.49 3.04 39.55
CA TYR A 91 9.03 3.16 39.52
C TYR A 91 8.47 3.34 38.09
N ARG A 92 9.19 2.88 37.05
CA ARG A 92 8.80 3.08 35.64
C ARG A 92 7.39 2.55 35.32
N HIS A 93 7.04 1.41 35.92
CA HIS A 93 5.80 0.69 35.66
C HIS A 93 4.86 0.57 36.88
N GLU A 94 5.29 1.08 38.04
CA GLU A 94 4.60 0.88 39.33
C GLU A 94 4.59 2.19 40.14
N ASN A 95 3.58 2.40 41.00
CA ASN A 95 3.53 3.48 41.99
C ASN A 95 3.81 4.93 41.49
N LYS A 96 2.95 5.44 40.59
CA LYS A 96 3.01 6.82 40.07
C LYS A 96 2.94 7.92 41.14
N GLU A 97 2.31 7.67 42.30
CA GLU A 97 2.23 8.65 43.39
C GLU A 97 3.58 8.83 44.10
N GLN A 98 4.36 7.75 44.28
CA GLN A 98 5.72 7.88 44.82
C GLN A 98 6.62 8.67 43.86
N LEU A 99 6.48 8.44 42.55
CA LEU A 99 7.21 9.23 41.56
C LEU A 99 6.86 10.73 41.64
N ARG A 100 5.57 11.07 41.79
CA ARG A 100 5.12 12.47 41.96
C ARG A 100 5.74 13.16 43.18
N ARG A 101 5.86 12.45 44.31
CA ARG A 101 6.52 12.96 45.54
C ARG A 101 8.01 13.15 45.35
N ASN A 102 8.66 12.22 44.64
CA ASN A 102 10.08 12.33 44.33
C ASN A 102 10.36 13.52 43.40
N ASP A 103 9.48 13.80 42.44
CA ASP A 103 9.56 14.96 41.52
C ASP A 103 9.41 16.30 42.28
N GLU A 104 8.56 16.36 43.31
CA GLU A 104 8.44 17.52 44.21
C GLU A 104 9.70 17.73 45.05
N HIS A 105 10.26 16.66 45.63
CA HIS A 105 11.48 16.73 46.43
C HIS A 105 12.71 17.11 45.57
N ALA A 106 12.90 16.45 44.42
CA ALA A 106 13.98 16.76 43.50
C ALA A 106 13.91 18.19 42.94
N LEU A 107 12.71 18.72 42.72
CA LEU A 107 12.52 20.13 42.34
C LEU A 107 13.02 21.08 43.43
N ALA A 108 12.62 20.86 44.69
CA ALA A 108 13.06 21.70 45.80
C ALA A 108 14.59 21.70 45.97
N LEU A 109 15.20 20.51 45.82
CA LEU A 109 16.65 20.33 45.84
C LEU A 109 17.35 21.06 44.67
N ALA A 110 16.82 20.94 43.44
CA ALA A 110 17.35 21.66 42.28
C ALA A 110 17.25 23.19 42.44
N GLN A 111 16.13 23.70 42.98
CA GLN A 111 15.98 25.13 43.28
C GLN A 111 16.97 25.60 44.35
N ALA A 112 17.18 24.83 45.42
CA ALA A 112 18.18 25.13 46.44
C ALA A 112 19.63 25.06 45.91
N PHE A 113 19.91 24.16 44.96
CA PHE A 113 21.20 24.08 44.26
C PHE A 113 21.45 25.30 43.36
N VAL A 114 20.42 25.75 42.64
CA VAL A 114 20.47 26.97 41.83
C VAL A 114 20.66 28.21 42.69
N ALA A 115 19.94 28.33 43.82
CA ALA A 115 20.07 29.44 44.77
C ALA A 115 21.48 29.57 45.41
N LYS A 116 22.27 28.50 45.43
CA LYS A 116 23.68 28.51 45.85
C LYS A 116 24.65 28.93 44.71
N ASN A 117 24.16 29.19 43.51
CA ASN A 117 24.93 29.40 42.27
C ASN A 117 25.90 28.25 41.91
N TRP A 118 25.65 27.05 42.44
CA TRP A 118 26.56 25.90 42.23
C TRP A 118 26.45 25.28 40.83
N HIS A 119 25.34 25.52 40.13
CA HIS A 119 25.06 25.04 38.77
C HIS A 119 26.02 25.61 37.71
N VAL A 120 26.55 26.82 37.93
CA VAL A 120 27.48 27.50 37.01
C VAL A 120 28.73 26.63 36.75
N ASN A 121 29.30 26.05 37.81
CA ASN A 121 30.58 25.33 37.79
C ASN A 121 30.47 23.81 37.69
N LEU A 122 29.38 23.29 37.13
CA LEU A 122 29.23 21.86 36.77
C LEU A 122 29.80 21.57 35.38
N ASP A 123 29.91 20.30 34.99
CA ASP A 123 30.00 19.92 33.57
C ASP A 123 28.60 19.92 32.91
N VAL A 124 28.54 19.77 31.57
CA VAL A 124 27.26 19.81 30.84
C VAL A 124 26.31 18.66 31.22
N PRO A 125 26.74 17.38 31.30
CA PRO A 125 25.90 16.32 31.83
C PRO A 125 25.34 16.62 33.23
N GLN A 126 26.19 16.92 34.21
CA GLN A 126 25.76 17.21 35.58
C GLN A 126 24.79 18.39 35.63
N PHE A 127 25.05 19.46 34.88
CA PHE A 127 24.13 20.59 34.74
C PHE A 127 22.76 20.14 34.21
N VAL A 128 22.71 19.40 33.09
CA VAL A 128 21.45 18.92 32.51
C VAL A 128 20.66 18.09 33.54
N PHE A 129 21.32 17.18 34.25
CA PHE A 129 20.67 16.31 35.22
C PHE A 129 20.28 17.01 36.54
N VAL A 130 21.00 18.04 36.97
CA VAL A 130 20.59 18.90 38.10
C VAL A 130 19.38 19.76 37.75
N MET A 131 19.26 20.20 36.49
CA MET A 131 18.17 21.05 36.03
C MET A 131 16.94 20.27 35.51
N MET A 132 17.07 18.97 35.23
CA MET A 132 15.96 18.09 34.77
C MET A 132 14.69 18.11 35.66
N PRO A 133 14.75 18.18 37.00
CA PRO A 133 13.56 18.31 37.85
C PRO A 133 12.68 19.53 37.51
N MET A 134 13.29 20.63 37.07
CA MET A 134 12.57 21.84 36.67
C MET A 134 11.75 21.64 35.38
N ARG A 135 12.15 20.69 34.52
CA ARG A 135 11.43 20.31 33.31
C ARG A 135 10.34 19.26 33.60
N HIS A 136 10.60 18.34 34.53
CA HIS A 136 9.66 17.28 34.90
C HIS A 136 8.44 17.79 35.67
N THR A 137 8.61 18.83 36.48
CA THR A 137 7.53 19.58 37.12
C THR A 137 7.41 20.96 36.44
N PRO A 138 6.73 21.09 35.28
CA PRO A 138 6.78 22.30 34.47
C PRO A 138 5.79 23.38 34.94
N THR A 139 6.24 24.63 34.99
CA THR A 139 5.38 25.83 34.94
C THR A 139 5.96 26.82 33.94
N SER A 140 5.15 27.69 33.35
CA SER A 140 5.61 28.61 32.30
C SER A 140 6.79 29.49 32.75
N GLU A 141 6.70 30.03 33.97
CA GLU A 141 7.78 30.79 34.62
C GLU A 141 9.06 29.96 34.76
N ARG A 142 8.96 28.77 35.34
CA ARG A 142 10.10 27.88 35.61
C ARG A 142 10.81 27.43 34.33
N LEU A 143 10.06 27.16 33.27
CA LEU A 143 10.65 26.79 31.98
C LEU A 143 11.30 27.97 31.27
N HIS A 144 10.81 29.20 31.44
CA HIS A 144 11.52 30.40 30.96
C HIS A 144 12.85 30.58 31.69
N THR A 145 12.85 30.62 33.03
CA THR A 145 14.09 30.73 33.82
C THR A 145 15.09 29.62 33.47
N LEU A 146 14.61 28.40 33.25
CA LEU A 146 15.45 27.28 32.79
C LEU A 146 16.05 27.53 31.40
N LEU A 147 15.30 28.08 30.45
CA LEU A 147 15.80 28.41 29.12
C LEU A 147 16.84 29.53 29.16
N ASP A 148 16.58 30.60 29.92
CA ASP A 148 17.55 31.69 30.13
C ASP A 148 18.87 31.12 30.70
N THR A 149 18.79 30.25 31.72
CA THR A 149 19.95 29.58 32.32
C THR A 149 20.70 28.67 31.33
N ILE A 150 19.99 28.04 30.38
CA ILE A 150 20.62 27.21 29.33
C ILE A 150 21.31 28.10 28.29
N GLU A 151 20.70 29.20 27.89
CA GLU A 151 21.26 30.14 26.89
C GLU A 151 22.52 30.84 27.41
N GLU A 152 22.51 31.28 28.68
CA GLU A 152 23.73 31.76 29.35
C GLU A 152 24.85 30.71 29.29
N ARG A 153 24.52 29.43 29.50
CA ARG A 153 25.50 28.33 29.49
C ARG A 153 26.01 27.98 28.08
N GLU A 154 25.16 28.04 27.06
CA GLU A 154 25.56 27.85 25.66
C GLU A 154 26.63 28.86 25.23
N THR A 155 26.64 30.08 25.81
CA THR A 155 27.68 31.09 25.53
C THR A 155 29.04 30.80 26.18
N LEU A 156 29.10 29.91 27.18
CA LEU A 156 30.27 29.71 28.04
C LEU A 156 31.02 28.39 27.80
N GLN A 157 30.40 27.37 27.20
CA GLN A 157 30.99 26.03 27.12
C GLN A 157 30.67 25.29 25.81
N THR A 158 31.71 24.90 25.06
CA THR A 158 31.59 24.24 23.74
C THR A 158 31.68 22.72 23.76
N ALA A 159 31.91 22.10 24.93
CA ALA A 159 31.91 20.64 25.08
C ALA A 159 30.49 20.11 25.30
N HIS A 160 30.12 19.02 24.61
CA HIS A 160 28.82 18.33 24.75
C HIS A 160 27.59 19.17 24.36
N ILE A 161 27.75 20.10 23.43
CA ILE A 161 26.67 20.94 22.85
C ILE A 161 25.44 20.09 22.48
N ASP A 162 25.59 18.95 21.81
CA ASP A 162 24.49 18.05 21.40
C ASP A 162 23.51 17.70 22.56
N LEU A 163 24.02 17.51 23.77
CA LEU A 163 23.21 17.18 24.95
C LEU A 163 22.51 18.43 25.51
N LEU A 164 23.19 19.58 25.48
CA LEU A 164 22.67 20.87 25.95
C LEU A 164 21.59 21.41 24.99
N GLU A 165 21.83 21.40 23.68
CA GLU A 165 20.85 21.75 22.64
C GLU A 165 19.60 20.86 22.71
N LYS A 166 19.79 19.54 22.89
CA LYS A 166 18.66 18.62 23.09
C LYS A 166 17.88 18.98 24.35
N PHE A 167 18.56 19.35 25.44
CA PHE A 167 17.92 19.77 26.68
C PHE A 167 17.15 21.09 26.51
N ARG A 168 17.74 22.10 25.84
CA ARG A 168 17.09 23.36 25.46
C ARG A 168 15.82 23.11 24.64
N ARG A 169 15.93 22.34 23.55
CA ARG A 169 14.83 22.00 22.65
C ARG A 169 13.69 21.26 23.35
N THR A 170 13.99 20.27 24.19
CA THR A 170 12.95 19.55 24.96
C THR A 170 12.27 20.44 25.99
N THR A 171 12.97 21.45 26.53
CA THR A 171 12.42 22.45 27.45
C THR A 171 11.52 23.46 26.73
N GLN A 172 11.94 23.96 25.55
CA GLN A 172 11.13 24.85 24.69
C GLN A 172 9.81 24.19 24.27
N SER A 173 9.86 22.93 23.81
CA SER A 173 8.67 22.14 23.48
C SER A 173 7.71 22.01 24.67
N ARG A 174 8.24 21.75 25.88
CA ARG A 174 7.43 21.64 27.11
C ARG A 174 6.74 22.96 27.48
N LEU A 175 7.38 24.10 27.21
CA LEU A 175 6.83 25.44 27.44
C LEU A 175 5.74 25.81 26.43
N GLN A 176 5.93 25.50 25.14
CA GLN A 176 4.93 25.70 24.10
C GLN A 176 3.66 24.87 24.38
N HIS A 177 3.82 23.61 24.79
CA HIS A 177 2.70 22.76 25.20
C HIS A 177 1.92 23.33 26.41
N LEU A 178 2.59 23.96 27.38
CA LEU A 178 1.91 24.62 28.51
C LEU A 178 1.12 25.87 28.10
N ARG A 179 1.48 26.53 27.01
CA ARG A 179 0.82 27.75 26.52
C ARG A 179 -0.43 27.50 25.69
N GLY A 180 -0.75 26.24 25.39
CA GLY A 180 -1.84 25.90 24.47
C GLY A 180 -1.54 26.19 22.99
N GLU A 181 -0.30 26.57 22.69
CA GLU A 181 0.23 26.70 21.33
C GLU A 181 0.32 25.30 20.72
N LYS A 182 -0.76 24.88 20.04
CA LYS A 182 -0.84 23.56 19.39
C LYS A 182 0.02 23.50 18.13
N THR A 183 1.31 23.28 18.35
CA THR A 183 2.21 22.60 17.42
C THR A 183 3.01 21.55 18.18
N VAL A 184 2.52 20.30 18.13
CA VAL A 184 3.43 19.19 17.84
C VAL A 184 3.77 19.39 16.34
N GLU A 185 5.00 19.35 15.87
CA GLU A 185 6.15 18.56 16.31
C GLU A 185 7.46 19.35 16.22
N SER A 186 8.48 18.94 16.99
CA SER A 186 9.84 19.06 16.48
C SER A 186 10.10 17.84 15.61
N ASP A 187 10.70 18.01 14.44
CA ASP A 187 10.97 16.93 13.47
C ASP A 187 11.60 15.65 14.06
N ASN A 188 12.25 15.76 15.23
CA ASN A 188 12.88 14.65 15.98
C ASN A 188 11.91 13.56 16.50
N ASP A 189 10.63 13.89 16.70
CA ASP A 189 9.69 12.91 17.26
C ASP A 189 9.15 11.98 16.17
N ILE A 190 9.06 12.44 14.91
CA ILE A 190 8.66 11.64 13.75
C ILE A 190 9.83 11.06 12.95
N LEU A 191 10.95 11.78 12.84
CA LEU A 191 12.12 11.32 12.07
C LEU A 191 12.97 10.32 12.84
N GLU A 192 13.40 9.28 12.13
CA GLU A 192 14.54 8.45 12.51
C GLU A 192 15.85 9.10 12.03
N ARG A 193 15.79 9.89 10.94
CA ARG A 193 16.92 10.66 10.41
C ARG A 193 16.50 12.02 9.88
N HIS A 194 17.21 13.08 10.31
CA HIS A 194 17.06 14.44 9.79
C HIS A 194 17.74 14.65 8.44
N PHE A 195 17.24 15.62 7.67
CA PHE A 195 17.92 16.03 6.44
C PHE A 195 19.23 16.74 6.81
N MET A 196 20.31 16.38 6.12
CA MET A 196 21.62 17.02 6.28
C MET A 196 22.18 17.38 4.91
N VAL A 197 22.71 18.59 4.79
CA VAL A 197 23.53 18.95 3.62
C VAL A 197 24.87 18.21 3.77
N THR A 198 25.27 17.51 2.71
CA THR A 198 26.46 16.64 2.68
C THR A 198 27.25 16.91 1.40
N ASP A 199 28.49 16.43 1.30
CA ASP A 199 29.19 16.40 0.01
C ASP A 199 28.59 15.29 -0.86
N GLU A 200 28.19 15.68 -2.07
CA GLU A 200 27.58 14.81 -3.08
C GLU A 200 28.50 14.55 -4.27
N SER A 201 29.75 15.04 -4.23
CA SER A 201 30.73 14.92 -5.32
C SER A 201 30.98 13.48 -5.79
N ASP A 202 30.80 12.50 -4.90
CA ASP A 202 30.93 11.08 -5.19
C ASP A 202 29.61 10.36 -5.54
N MET A 203 28.45 11.04 -5.46
CA MET A 203 27.13 10.43 -5.70
C MET A 203 27.02 9.72 -7.06
N PRO A 204 27.57 10.24 -8.18
CA PRO A 204 27.57 9.53 -9.46
C PRO A 204 28.31 8.18 -9.47
N LYS A 205 29.18 7.93 -8.47
CA LYS A 205 29.89 6.65 -8.30
C LYS A 205 29.02 5.62 -7.56
N HIS A 206 28.03 6.05 -6.78
CA HIS A 206 27.18 5.19 -5.95
C HIS A 206 26.28 4.27 -6.80
N ARG A 207 26.13 3.02 -6.35
CA ARG A 207 25.36 1.98 -7.05
C ARG A 207 23.91 2.36 -7.34
N LEU A 208 23.18 2.94 -6.37
CA LEU A 208 21.80 3.40 -6.60
C LEU A 208 21.67 4.55 -7.59
N TYR A 209 22.66 5.44 -7.67
CA TYR A 209 22.63 6.54 -8.64
C TYR A 209 22.76 6.00 -10.07
N LYS A 210 23.71 5.09 -10.29
CA LYS A 210 23.91 4.40 -11.58
C LYS A 210 22.67 3.61 -11.98
N ALA A 211 22.15 2.77 -11.07
CA ALA A 211 20.99 1.93 -11.35
C ALA A 211 19.71 2.74 -11.60
N MET A 212 19.46 3.82 -10.84
CA MET A 212 18.33 4.72 -11.14
C MET A 212 18.53 5.41 -12.48
N ASN A 213 19.75 5.85 -12.82
CA ASN A 213 20.03 6.46 -14.13
C ASN A 213 19.78 5.48 -15.28
N GLU A 214 20.28 4.24 -15.18
CA GLU A 214 20.05 3.15 -16.13
C GLU A 214 18.56 2.82 -16.25
N TYR A 215 17.83 2.78 -15.13
CA TYR A 215 16.39 2.59 -15.10
C TYR A 215 15.62 3.72 -15.82
N LEU A 216 16.01 4.98 -15.59
CA LEU A 216 15.42 6.14 -16.27
C LEU A 216 15.73 6.15 -17.78
N VAL A 217 16.91 5.70 -18.20
CA VAL A 217 17.22 5.47 -19.62
C VAL A 217 16.32 4.37 -20.19
N LYS A 218 16.21 3.23 -19.48
CA LYS A 218 15.40 2.07 -19.91
C LYS A 218 13.91 2.39 -20.04
N MET A 219 13.39 3.25 -19.16
CA MET A 219 12.00 3.73 -19.19
C MET A 219 11.80 4.97 -20.07
N ASP A 220 12.84 5.41 -20.79
CA ASP A 220 12.82 6.56 -21.72
C ASP A 220 12.32 7.86 -21.07
N ALA A 221 12.76 8.13 -19.84
CA ALA A 221 12.29 9.23 -19.00
C ALA A 221 12.35 10.61 -19.70
N LYS A 222 13.32 10.79 -20.61
CA LYS A 222 13.54 12.01 -21.42
C LYS A 222 12.34 12.43 -22.27
N LYS A 223 11.43 11.52 -22.61
CA LYS A 223 10.21 11.82 -23.38
C LYS A 223 9.10 12.46 -22.55
N TYR A 224 9.20 12.44 -21.23
CA TYR A 224 8.13 12.84 -20.34
C TYR A 224 8.49 14.13 -19.59
N SER A 225 7.56 15.07 -19.56
CA SER A 225 7.71 16.33 -18.81
C SER A 225 7.48 16.16 -17.30
N HIS A 226 6.87 15.04 -16.88
CA HIS A 226 6.50 14.76 -15.50
C HIS A 226 6.80 13.31 -15.10
N MET A 227 7.26 13.13 -13.86
CA MET A 227 7.59 11.85 -13.25
C MET A 227 6.94 11.75 -11.87
N ALA A 228 6.12 10.71 -11.63
CA ALA A 228 5.38 10.57 -10.38
C ALA A 228 6.08 9.62 -9.39
N VAL A 229 5.98 9.90 -8.08
CA VAL A 229 6.54 9.05 -7.02
C VAL A 229 5.57 8.93 -5.84
N SER A 230 5.34 7.70 -5.36
CA SER A 230 4.55 7.46 -4.14
C SER A 230 5.42 7.71 -2.92
N LEU A 231 5.19 8.82 -2.22
CA LEU A 231 6.06 9.33 -1.16
C LEU A 231 5.42 9.10 0.22
N SER A 232 5.87 8.06 0.94
CA SER A 232 5.36 7.73 2.28
C SER A 232 6.15 8.38 3.42
N GLY A 233 7.31 8.97 3.13
CA GLY A 233 8.24 9.47 4.16
C GLY A 233 9.15 8.40 4.78
N GLY A 234 8.91 7.12 4.47
CA GLY A 234 9.85 6.04 4.76
C GLY A 234 11.07 6.07 3.83
N VAL A 235 12.21 5.57 4.31
CA VAL A 235 13.55 5.71 3.70
C VAL A 235 13.58 5.42 2.20
N ASP A 236 12.93 4.36 1.74
CA ASP A 236 12.97 3.95 0.34
C ASP A 236 12.29 4.97 -0.58
N SER A 237 11.15 5.51 -0.15
CA SER A 237 10.41 6.50 -0.92
C SER A 237 11.14 7.85 -0.99
N MET A 238 11.78 8.24 0.11
CA MET A 238 12.59 9.47 0.20
C MET A 238 13.85 9.34 -0.66
N VAL A 239 14.52 8.18 -0.66
CA VAL A 239 15.68 7.90 -1.52
C VAL A 239 15.28 7.88 -3.00
N VAL A 240 14.15 7.27 -3.39
CA VAL A 240 13.65 7.34 -4.77
C VAL A 240 13.40 8.80 -5.20
N ALA A 241 12.69 9.58 -4.39
CA ALA A 241 12.41 10.98 -4.70
C ALA A 241 13.69 11.83 -4.80
N TYR A 242 14.67 11.59 -3.93
CA TYR A 242 15.96 12.30 -3.97
C TYR A 242 16.78 11.93 -5.21
N LEU A 243 16.86 10.64 -5.55
CA LEU A 243 17.54 10.17 -6.76
C LEU A 243 16.90 10.74 -8.03
N LEU A 244 15.57 10.79 -8.12
CA LEU A 244 14.86 11.46 -9.22
C LEU A 244 15.25 12.94 -9.32
N HIS A 245 15.28 13.66 -8.19
CA HIS A 245 15.70 15.07 -8.16
C HIS A 245 17.15 15.28 -8.61
N LYS A 246 18.08 14.39 -8.22
CA LYS A 246 19.49 14.48 -8.63
C LYS A 246 19.76 14.03 -10.08
N LEU A 247 18.83 13.27 -10.67
CA LEU A 247 18.97 12.73 -12.03
C LEU A 247 18.17 13.50 -13.08
N ARG A 248 17.10 14.24 -12.72
CA ARG A 248 16.29 14.99 -13.70
C ARG A 248 17.10 15.89 -14.65
N PRO A 249 18.22 16.56 -14.26
CA PRO A 249 18.98 17.38 -15.20
C PRO A 249 19.64 16.59 -16.34
N LEU A 250 19.91 15.28 -16.13
CA LEU A 250 20.43 14.38 -17.17
C LEU A 250 19.32 13.86 -18.10
N HIS A 251 18.06 14.10 -17.75
CA HIS A 251 16.85 13.52 -18.35
C HIS A 251 15.82 14.58 -18.76
N ASN A 252 16.28 15.68 -19.37
CA ASN A 252 15.44 16.77 -19.89
C ASN A 252 14.66 17.55 -18.80
N ASP A 253 15.18 17.57 -17.57
CA ASP A 253 14.69 18.33 -16.40
C ASP A 253 13.19 18.20 -16.13
N PHE A 254 12.68 16.97 -16.14
CA PHE A 254 11.28 16.66 -15.84
C PHE A 254 10.84 17.16 -14.44
N THR A 255 9.59 17.58 -14.34
CA THR A 255 8.96 17.92 -13.05
C THR A 255 8.64 16.64 -12.26
N ILE A 256 8.94 16.62 -10.96
CA ILE A 256 8.62 15.48 -10.10
C ILE A 256 7.30 15.75 -9.39
N VAL A 257 6.41 14.77 -9.37
CA VAL A 257 5.12 14.80 -8.67
C VAL A 257 5.10 13.75 -7.56
N ALA A 258 5.26 14.19 -6.31
CA ALA A 258 5.15 13.33 -5.15
C ALA A 258 3.67 13.16 -4.73
N VAL A 259 3.22 11.92 -4.59
CA VAL A 259 1.89 11.58 -4.08
C VAL A 259 2.00 10.99 -2.68
N HIS A 260 1.47 11.70 -1.69
CA HIS A 260 1.39 11.27 -0.31
C HIS A 260 -0.05 10.90 0.07
N LEU A 261 -0.22 9.81 0.81
CA LEU A 261 -1.51 9.38 1.33
C LEU A 261 -1.51 9.49 2.86
N ASP A 262 -2.07 10.56 3.38
CA ASP A 262 -2.29 10.73 4.81
C ASP A 262 -3.46 9.84 5.22
N TYR A 263 -3.15 8.75 5.93
CA TYR A 263 -4.16 7.81 6.41
C TYR A 263 -4.91 8.27 7.66
N GLY A 264 -4.45 9.33 8.34
CA GLY A 264 -5.03 9.88 9.57
C GLY A 264 -5.40 8.80 10.59
N ASN A 265 -4.52 7.81 10.79
CA ASN A 265 -4.70 6.69 11.73
C ASN A 265 -3.84 6.83 13.00
N ARG A 266 -2.88 7.76 13.01
CA ARG A 266 -2.03 8.10 14.16
C ARG A 266 -2.00 9.61 14.30
N GLU A 267 -1.68 10.10 15.50
CA GLU A 267 -1.62 11.54 15.77
C GLU A 267 -0.50 12.22 14.95
N GLU A 268 0.62 11.53 14.73
CA GLU A 268 1.76 12.07 13.99
C GLU A 268 1.55 12.10 12.46
N SER A 269 0.48 11.46 11.93
CA SER A 269 0.24 11.38 10.47
C SER A 269 0.12 12.77 9.82
N HIS A 270 -0.38 13.76 10.57
CA HIS A 270 -0.54 15.11 10.06
C HIS A 270 0.80 15.81 9.83
N ALA A 271 1.70 15.80 10.81
CA ALA A 271 2.95 16.55 10.69
C ALA A 271 4.10 15.74 10.06
N GLU A 272 3.97 14.41 9.96
CA GLU A 272 4.62 13.62 8.90
C GLU A 272 4.28 14.20 7.51
N CYS A 273 2.99 14.46 7.22
CA CYS A 273 2.59 15.07 5.94
C CYS A 273 3.12 16.51 5.77
N GLU A 274 3.09 17.34 6.83
CA GLU A 274 3.68 18.69 6.81
C GLU A 274 5.19 18.67 6.52
N TYR A 275 5.93 17.73 7.13
CA TYR A 275 7.36 17.57 6.89
C TYR A 275 7.65 17.18 5.43
N VAL A 276 6.94 16.18 4.88
CA VAL A 276 7.14 15.78 3.48
C VAL A 276 6.79 16.93 2.53
N ARG A 277 5.74 17.72 2.80
CA ARG A 277 5.40 18.91 1.99
C ARG A 277 6.56 19.90 1.92
N LYS A 278 7.07 20.34 3.08
CA LYS A 278 8.21 21.27 3.19
C LYS A 278 9.48 20.72 2.51
N TRP A 279 9.71 19.41 2.63
CA TRP A 279 10.81 18.73 1.96
C TRP A 279 10.64 18.76 0.43
N CYS A 280 9.44 18.49 -0.09
CA CYS A 280 9.15 18.59 -1.52
C CYS A 280 9.31 20.02 -2.07
N GLU A 281 8.79 21.02 -1.34
CA GLU A 281 8.94 22.44 -1.68
C GLU A 281 10.43 22.83 -1.82
N ARG A 282 11.27 22.40 -0.87
CA ARG A 282 12.72 22.65 -0.89
C ARG A 282 13.43 22.15 -2.16
N PHE A 283 12.95 21.06 -2.76
CA PHE A 283 13.57 20.43 -3.94
C PHE A 283 12.84 20.74 -5.26
N GLY A 284 11.83 21.60 -5.24
CA GLY A 284 11.00 21.90 -6.41
C GLY A 284 10.27 20.64 -6.90
N ILE A 285 9.68 19.90 -5.98
CA ILE A 285 8.85 18.71 -6.22
C ILE A 285 7.39 19.11 -5.98
N LEU A 286 6.51 18.87 -6.95
CA LEU A 286 5.08 19.11 -6.78
C LEU A 286 4.52 18.10 -5.78
N PHE A 287 3.87 18.58 -4.72
CA PHE A 287 3.35 17.74 -3.64
C PHE A 287 1.82 17.60 -3.73
N HIS A 288 1.34 16.41 -4.04
CA HIS A 288 -0.07 16.05 -4.01
C HIS A 288 -0.36 15.19 -2.78
N VAL A 289 -1.22 15.68 -1.88
CA VAL A 289 -1.69 14.92 -0.72
C VAL A 289 -3.15 14.51 -0.88
N ARG A 290 -3.44 13.23 -0.61
CA ARG A 290 -4.81 12.75 -0.37
C ARG A 290 -4.91 12.23 1.05
N ARG A 291 -5.57 13.03 1.90
CA ARG A 291 -5.99 12.60 3.23
C ARG A 291 -7.18 11.64 3.13
N ILE A 292 -7.18 10.58 3.92
CA ILE A 292 -8.18 9.51 3.90
C ILE A 292 -8.94 9.53 5.22
N ASP A 293 -10.19 10.00 5.16
CA ASP A 293 -11.10 10.10 6.31
C ASP A 293 -12.34 9.20 6.16
N GLU A 294 -12.57 8.65 4.97
CA GLU A 294 -13.67 7.74 4.64
C GLU A 294 -13.57 6.37 5.32
N VAL A 295 -12.35 5.99 5.75
CA VAL A 295 -12.08 4.67 6.34
C VAL A 295 -10.97 4.78 7.39
N LYS A 296 -11.21 4.23 8.59
CA LYS A 296 -10.26 4.27 9.72
C LYS A 296 -10.06 2.86 10.30
N ARG A 297 -8.83 2.56 10.73
CA ARG A 297 -8.45 1.24 11.27
C ARG A 297 -9.22 0.85 12.54
N SER A 298 -9.67 1.83 13.32
CA SER A 298 -10.36 1.62 14.60
C SER A 298 -11.85 1.26 14.45
N SER A 299 -12.50 1.69 13.37
CA SER A 299 -13.96 1.57 13.18
C SER A 299 -14.37 0.64 12.04
N THR A 300 -13.47 0.34 11.10
CA THR A 300 -13.77 -0.49 9.92
C THR A 300 -13.25 -1.91 10.08
N LYS A 301 -14.00 -2.92 9.63
CA LYS A 301 -13.52 -4.30 9.54
C LYS A 301 -12.22 -4.36 8.74
N ARG A 302 -11.26 -5.17 9.19
CA ARG A 302 -9.90 -5.20 8.62
C ARG A 302 -9.86 -5.41 7.11
N ASP A 303 -10.58 -6.40 6.60
CA ASP A 303 -10.55 -6.74 5.17
C ASP A 303 -11.15 -5.62 4.30
N ASP A 304 -12.22 -4.96 4.80
CA ASP A 304 -12.79 -3.78 4.15
C ASP A 304 -11.86 -2.57 4.25
N TYR A 305 -11.19 -2.35 5.39
CA TYR A 305 -10.17 -1.31 5.50
C TYR A 305 -9.04 -1.54 4.48
N GLU A 306 -8.45 -2.74 4.43
CA GLU A 306 -7.34 -3.05 3.51
C GLU A 306 -7.77 -2.95 2.04
N ARG A 307 -9.02 -3.33 1.71
CA ARG A 307 -9.60 -3.21 0.37
C ARG A 307 -9.89 -1.76 -0.03
N ILE A 308 -10.69 -1.03 0.76
CA ILE A 308 -11.10 0.36 0.47
C ILE A 308 -9.89 1.29 0.45
N SER A 309 -8.98 1.18 1.42
CA SER A 309 -7.76 2.00 1.45
C SER A 309 -6.80 1.71 0.29
N ARG A 310 -6.86 0.51 -0.31
CA ARG A 310 -6.17 0.17 -1.56
C ARG A 310 -6.90 0.74 -2.77
N GLU A 311 -8.23 0.65 -2.84
CA GLU A 311 -9.03 1.24 -3.92
C GLU A 311 -8.77 2.76 -4.00
N ILE A 312 -8.90 3.50 -2.88
CA ILE A 312 -8.61 4.94 -2.79
C ILE A 312 -7.16 5.25 -3.23
N ARG A 313 -6.19 4.48 -2.73
CA ARG A 313 -4.77 4.65 -3.07
C ARG A 313 -4.53 4.60 -4.58
N TYR A 314 -5.04 3.58 -5.25
CA TYR A 314 -4.80 3.37 -6.68
C TYR A 314 -5.63 4.32 -7.56
N ALA A 315 -6.85 4.67 -7.15
CA ALA A 315 -7.63 5.74 -7.79
C ALA A 315 -6.90 7.09 -7.74
N THR A 316 -6.32 7.44 -6.59
CA THR A 316 -5.52 8.68 -6.43
C THR A 316 -4.30 8.67 -7.35
N TYR A 317 -3.56 7.56 -7.43
CA TYR A 317 -2.43 7.47 -8.36
C TYR A 317 -2.86 7.61 -9.82
N ALA A 318 -3.95 6.96 -10.24
CA ALA A 318 -4.49 7.06 -11.60
C ALA A 318 -4.88 8.51 -11.94
N GLN A 319 -5.58 9.20 -11.03
CA GLN A 319 -5.97 10.60 -11.17
C GLN A 319 -4.75 11.51 -11.36
N VAL A 320 -3.74 11.40 -10.48
CA VAL A 320 -2.53 12.23 -10.57
C VAL A 320 -1.73 11.92 -11.83
N MET A 321 -1.57 10.65 -12.21
CA MET A 321 -0.87 10.29 -13.45
C MET A 321 -1.57 10.84 -14.69
N ALA A 322 -2.90 10.78 -14.74
CA ALA A 322 -3.69 11.38 -15.82
C ALA A 322 -3.57 12.91 -15.86
N GLN A 323 -3.61 13.58 -14.69
CA GLN A 323 -3.50 15.03 -14.57
C GLN A 323 -2.17 15.58 -15.12
N TYR A 324 -1.05 14.92 -14.82
CA TYR A 324 0.30 15.40 -15.20
C TYR A 324 0.90 14.68 -16.42
N GLY A 325 0.19 13.72 -17.02
CA GLY A 325 0.72 12.89 -18.11
C GLY A 325 1.91 12.01 -17.69
N ALA A 326 2.01 11.66 -16.41
CA ALA A 326 3.13 10.88 -15.89
C ALA A 326 3.03 9.41 -16.35
N PRO A 327 4.11 8.81 -16.89
CA PRO A 327 4.06 7.47 -17.51
C PRO A 327 3.91 6.32 -16.51
N GLY A 328 4.41 6.52 -15.27
CA GLY A 328 4.41 5.54 -14.20
C GLY A 328 4.53 6.20 -12.83
N MET A 329 4.05 5.50 -11.81
CA MET A 329 4.23 5.86 -10.40
C MET A 329 5.44 5.11 -9.84
N CYS A 330 6.50 5.82 -9.47
CA CYS A 330 7.69 5.25 -8.85
C CYS A 330 7.42 4.85 -7.38
N PHE A 331 7.91 3.67 -6.98
CA PHE A 331 7.83 3.14 -5.63
C PHE A 331 9.21 2.72 -5.12
N GLY A 332 9.49 2.97 -3.84
CA GLY A 332 10.64 2.44 -3.11
C GLY A 332 10.48 0.97 -2.69
N HIS A 333 9.99 0.09 -3.58
CA HIS A 333 10.03 -1.35 -3.31
C HIS A 333 11.44 -1.88 -3.53
N HIS A 334 11.90 -2.75 -2.64
CA HIS A 334 13.26 -3.30 -2.63
C HIS A 334 13.27 -4.83 -2.49
N ARG A 335 14.44 -5.47 -2.50
CA ARG A 335 14.55 -6.95 -2.56
C ARG A 335 13.92 -7.67 -1.36
N GLY A 336 13.85 -6.99 -0.22
CA GLY A 336 13.10 -7.43 0.96
C GLY A 336 11.58 -7.50 0.72
N ASP A 337 10.99 -6.57 -0.02
CA ASP A 337 9.56 -6.65 -0.39
C ASP A 337 9.28 -7.85 -1.30
N VAL A 338 10.23 -8.21 -2.19
CA VAL A 338 10.12 -9.43 -3.01
C VAL A 338 10.09 -10.68 -2.12
N GLN A 339 11.03 -10.78 -1.17
CA GLN A 339 11.11 -11.91 -0.23
C GLN A 339 9.83 -12.04 0.61
N GLU A 340 9.31 -10.93 1.14
CA GLU A 340 8.01 -10.88 1.83
C GLU A 340 6.87 -11.38 0.93
N ASN A 341 6.86 -10.96 -0.34
CA ASN A 341 5.80 -11.29 -1.29
C ASN A 341 5.85 -12.78 -1.67
N VAL A 342 7.04 -13.35 -1.90
CA VAL A 342 7.24 -14.79 -2.15
C VAL A 342 6.68 -15.63 -1.00
N ILE A 343 7.02 -15.30 0.24
CA ILE A 343 6.45 -15.97 1.44
C ILE A 343 4.93 -15.81 1.46
N SER A 344 4.41 -14.61 1.24
CA SER A 344 2.97 -14.34 1.27
C SER A 344 2.21 -15.10 0.18
N ASN A 345 2.76 -15.16 -1.03
CA ASN A 345 2.14 -15.79 -2.19
C ASN A 345 2.15 -17.31 -2.08
N MET A 346 3.24 -17.89 -1.57
CA MET A 346 3.34 -19.31 -1.22
C MET A 346 2.28 -19.70 -0.17
N MET A 347 2.18 -18.95 0.94
CA MET A 347 1.22 -19.23 2.01
C MET A 347 -0.25 -19.01 1.59
N LYS A 348 -0.50 -18.18 0.57
CA LYS A 348 -1.81 -17.99 -0.07
C LYS A 348 -2.14 -19.04 -1.13
N GLY A 349 -1.21 -19.95 -1.45
CA GLY A 349 -1.39 -20.96 -2.51
C GLY A 349 -1.52 -20.37 -3.92
N LEU A 350 -0.82 -19.27 -4.20
CA LEU A 350 -0.77 -18.68 -5.54
C LEU A 350 0.00 -19.58 -6.52
N SER A 351 -0.12 -19.25 -7.82
CA SER A 351 0.51 -20.04 -8.90
C SER A 351 2.03 -20.02 -8.80
N LEU A 352 2.68 -21.13 -9.18
CA LEU A 352 4.14 -21.24 -9.28
C LEU A 352 4.74 -20.19 -10.23
N LEU A 353 3.98 -19.74 -11.23
CA LEU A 353 4.36 -18.70 -12.19
C LEU A 353 4.17 -17.27 -11.65
N GLY A 354 3.79 -17.14 -10.37
CA GLY A 354 3.48 -15.85 -9.74
C GLY A 354 3.99 -15.75 -8.30
N LEU A 355 5.01 -16.54 -7.92
CA LEU A 355 5.56 -16.49 -6.57
C LEU A 355 6.22 -15.14 -6.28
N ASN A 356 7.06 -14.65 -7.18
CA ASN A 356 7.67 -13.31 -7.07
C ASN A 356 6.59 -12.22 -6.96
N GLY A 357 5.70 -12.16 -7.95
CA GLY A 357 4.56 -11.23 -7.97
C GLY A 357 4.94 -9.74 -8.04
N MET A 358 6.22 -9.39 -8.10
CA MET A 358 6.72 -8.05 -8.38
C MET A 358 7.72 -8.09 -9.53
N SER A 359 7.67 -7.06 -10.37
CA SER A 359 8.62 -6.82 -11.46
C SER A 359 9.05 -5.37 -11.45
N GLU A 360 10.12 -5.04 -12.15
CA GLU A 360 10.65 -3.69 -12.29
C GLU A 360 9.58 -2.67 -12.77
N SER A 361 8.62 -3.13 -13.58
CA SER A 361 7.46 -2.38 -14.06
C SER A 361 6.27 -3.32 -14.19
N SER A 362 5.11 -2.95 -13.62
CA SER A 362 3.85 -3.69 -13.81
C SER A 362 2.62 -2.79 -13.75
N ILE A 363 1.51 -3.23 -14.36
CA ILE A 363 0.20 -2.57 -14.21
C ILE A 363 -0.53 -3.23 -13.05
N VAL A 364 -0.97 -2.43 -12.09
CA VAL A 364 -1.69 -2.88 -10.89
C VAL A 364 -2.88 -1.95 -10.66
N ASN A 365 -4.10 -2.51 -10.63
CA ASN A 365 -5.36 -1.75 -10.56
C ASN A 365 -5.42 -0.59 -11.61
N GLY A 366 -4.99 -0.85 -12.85
CA GLY A 366 -4.93 0.15 -13.93
C GLY A 366 -3.75 1.13 -13.88
N VAL A 367 -2.99 1.18 -12.77
CA VAL A 367 -1.85 2.08 -12.58
C VAL A 367 -0.55 1.40 -12.99
N ARG A 368 0.26 2.03 -13.87
CA ARG A 368 1.63 1.57 -14.14
C ARG A 368 2.53 1.93 -12.96
N ILE A 369 3.08 0.93 -12.29
CA ILE A 369 4.03 1.06 -11.19
C ILE A 369 5.45 0.79 -11.69
N TRP A 370 6.37 1.67 -11.29
CA TRP A 370 7.81 1.58 -11.51
C TRP A 370 8.54 1.30 -10.19
N ARG A 371 9.45 0.31 -10.16
CA ARG A 371 10.18 -0.15 -8.96
C ARG A 371 11.71 -0.12 -9.21
N PRO A 372 12.33 1.06 -9.28
CA PRO A 372 13.75 1.20 -9.61
C PRO A 372 14.71 0.60 -8.58
N LEU A 373 14.26 0.33 -7.35
CA LEU A 373 15.10 -0.21 -6.27
C LEU A 373 14.90 -1.73 -6.04
N LEU A 374 14.12 -2.42 -6.88
CA LEU A 374 13.60 -3.76 -6.59
C LEU A 374 14.68 -4.82 -6.31
N ASP A 375 15.82 -4.73 -6.99
CA ASP A 375 16.93 -5.69 -6.85
C ASP A 375 17.91 -5.36 -5.72
N PHE A 376 17.71 -4.25 -5.01
CA PHE A 376 18.62 -3.77 -3.97
C PHE A 376 18.24 -4.22 -2.56
N GLU A 377 19.25 -4.52 -1.75
CA GLU A 377 19.08 -4.73 -0.32
C GLU A 377 18.76 -3.44 0.43
N LYS A 378 18.08 -3.59 1.56
CA LYS A 378 17.67 -2.48 2.41
C LYS A 378 18.87 -1.66 2.91
N ASP A 379 19.97 -2.33 3.21
CA ASP A 379 21.21 -1.71 3.69
C ASP A 379 21.83 -0.76 2.65
N VAL A 380 21.61 -1.02 1.35
CA VAL A 380 22.05 -0.13 0.26
C VAL A 380 21.30 1.20 0.29
N ILE A 381 20.02 1.14 0.63
CA ILE A 381 19.13 2.29 0.69
C ILE A 381 19.44 3.12 1.95
N PHE A 382 19.71 2.46 3.08
CA PHE A 382 20.22 3.11 4.28
C PHE A 382 21.61 3.73 4.06
N GLU A 383 22.56 3.03 3.42
CA GLU A 383 23.88 3.56 3.06
C GLU A 383 23.75 4.88 2.30
N PHE A 384 22.94 4.90 1.24
CA PHE A 384 22.69 6.10 0.44
C PHE A 384 22.04 7.23 1.25
N ALA A 385 20.98 6.92 2.01
CA ALA A 385 20.29 7.90 2.84
C ALA A 385 21.21 8.48 3.92
N HIS A 386 22.13 7.67 4.44
CA HIS A 386 23.07 8.08 5.47
C HIS A 386 24.18 8.95 4.90
N ARG A 387 24.80 8.51 3.80
CA ARG A 387 25.89 9.22 3.11
C ARG A 387 25.46 10.58 2.57
N TYR A 388 24.28 10.67 1.96
CA TYR A 388 23.77 11.89 1.30
C TYR A 388 22.69 12.64 2.09
N GLY A 389 22.56 12.35 3.40
CA GLY A 389 21.72 13.13 4.31
C GLY A 389 20.21 13.12 4.00
N VAL A 390 19.68 12.05 3.40
CA VAL A 390 18.25 11.93 3.09
C VAL A 390 17.45 11.60 4.37
N PRO A 391 16.40 12.37 4.71
CA PRO A 391 15.61 12.15 5.91
C PRO A 391 14.62 11.00 5.73
N TYR A 392 14.16 10.43 6.83
CA TYR A 392 13.06 9.48 6.85
C TYR A 392 12.42 9.30 8.23
N PHE A 393 11.14 8.92 8.25
CA PHE A 393 10.37 8.64 9.46
C PHE A 393 10.72 7.29 10.09
N LYS A 394 10.40 7.16 11.39
CA LYS A 394 10.48 5.90 12.15
C LYS A 394 9.60 4.82 11.50
N ASP A 395 10.01 3.54 11.55
CA ASP A 395 9.18 2.46 10.99
C ASP A 395 7.97 2.19 11.89
N THR A 396 6.81 2.76 11.53
CA THR A 396 5.54 2.56 12.22
C THR A 396 4.74 1.37 11.68
N THR A 397 5.38 0.35 11.09
CA THR A 397 4.72 -0.88 10.64
C THR A 397 4.05 -1.58 11.83
N PRO A 398 2.71 -1.73 11.86
CA PRO A 398 2.04 -2.24 13.06
C PRO A 398 2.40 -3.69 13.35
N ALA A 399 2.85 -3.98 14.57
CA ALA A 399 3.29 -5.33 14.98
C ALA A 399 2.21 -6.41 14.84
N TRP A 400 0.92 -6.04 14.94
CA TRP A 400 -0.21 -6.96 14.73
C TRP A 400 -0.45 -7.34 13.26
N SER A 401 0.07 -6.54 12.31
CA SER A 401 -0.17 -6.74 10.87
C SER A 401 0.58 -7.96 10.35
N THR A 402 0.12 -8.53 9.23
CA THR A 402 0.77 -9.70 8.61
C THR A 402 2.23 -9.41 8.25
N ARG A 403 2.52 -8.20 7.75
CA ARG A 403 3.88 -7.71 7.47
C ARG A 403 4.70 -7.51 8.76
N GLY A 404 4.10 -6.90 9.78
CA GLY A 404 4.74 -6.71 11.09
C GLY A 404 5.20 -8.04 11.70
N LYS A 405 4.28 -9.01 11.83
CA LYS A 405 4.60 -10.36 12.33
C LYS A 405 5.63 -11.09 11.48
N LEU A 406 5.56 -10.95 10.15
CA LEU A 406 6.54 -11.56 9.25
C LEU A 406 7.95 -10.99 9.53
N ARG A 407 8.10 -9.67 9.65
CA ARG A 407 9.37 -9.00 9.93
C ARG A 407 9.90 -9.27 11.34
N SER A 408 9.04 -9.23 12.37
CA SER A 408 9.47 -9.28 13.78
C SER A 408 9.45 -10.66 14.43
N GLN A 409 8.84 -11.67 13.79
CA GLN A 409 8.72 -13.03 14.34
C GLN A 409 9.20 -14.08 13.34
N LEU A 410 8.60 -14.14 12.14
CA LEU A 410 8.85 -15.23 11.20
C LEU A 410 10.25 -15.17 10.56
N VAL A 411 10.68 -14.02 10.04
CA VAL A 411 12.00 -13.86 9.41
C VAL A 411 13.15 -14.11 10.40
N PRO A 412 13.12 -13.58 11.65
CA PRO A 412 14.09 -13.94 12.69
C PRO A 412 14.14 -15.44 12.96
N LEU A 413 12.98 -16.11 13.11
CA LEU A 413 12.92 -17.56 13.35
C LEU A 413 13.48 -18.36 12.16
N LEU A 414 13.16 -17.97 10.92
CA LEU A 414 13.71 -18.63 9.73
C LEU A 414 15.24 -18.40 9.60
N ARG A 415 15.73 -17.23 10.00
CA ARG A 415 17.17 -16.93 10.09
C ARG A 415 17.87 -17.79 11.16
N GLU A 416 17.23 -18.01 12.31
CA GLU A 416 17.74 -18.90 13.35
C GLU A 416 17.83 -20.36 12.86
N LEU A 417 16.79 -20.84 12.17
CA LEU A 417 16.71 -22.23 11.70
C LEU A 417 17.58 -22.53 10.46
N TYR A 418 17.78 -21.57 9.56
CA TYR A 418 18.39 -21.80 8.24
C TYR A 418 19.59 -20.88 7.92
N GLY A 419 19.96 -19.97 8.82
CA GLY A 419 20.98 -18.94 8.59
C GLY A 419 20.54 -17.84 7.61
N ASP A 420 21.37 -16.82 7.42
CA ASP A 420 21.04 -15.65 6.58
C ASP A 420 20.79 -15.96 5.08
N GLY A 421 21.26 -17.12 4.60
CA GLY A 421 21.16 -17.50 3.19
C GLY A 421 19.71 -17.68 2.68
N PHE A 422 18.74 -17.96 3.55
CA PHE A 422 17.39 -18.32 3.11
C PHE A 422 16.67 -17.19 2.33
N LEU A 423 16.94 -15.93 2.65
CA LEU A 423 16.36 -14.77 1.95
C LEU A 423 16.89 -14.65 0.50
N ASN A 424 18.16 -14.98 0.27
CA ASN A 424 18.71 -15.09 -1.09
C ASN A 424 18.02 -16.23 -1.85
N ASN A 425 17.84 -17.40 -1.22
CA ASN A 425 17.17 -18.55 -1.84
C ASN A 425 15.71 -18.23 -2.23
N LEU A 426 14.97 -17.51 -1.38
CA LEU A 426 13.61 -17.04 -1.71
C LEU A 426 13.61 -16.02 -2.87
N SER A 427 14.62 -15.15 -2.94
CA SER A 427 14.79 -14.20 -4.04
C SER A 427 15.06 -14.92 -5.37
N ASN A 428 15.96 -15.91 -5.35
CA ASN A 428 16.30 -16.73 -6.51
C ASN A 428 15.08 -17.55 -6.98
N LEU A 429 14.34 -18.19 -6.06
CA LEU A 429 13.11 -18.91 -6.39
C LEU A 429 12.05 -17.99 -7.01
N GLY A 430 11.98 -16.72 -6.58
CA GLY A 430 11.17 -15.69 -7.22
C GLY A 430 11.63 -15.38 -8.65
N ALA A 431 12.93 -15.23 -8.88
CA ALA A 431 13.49 -15.00 -10.21
C ALA A 431 13.24 -16.20 -11.15
N GLU A 432 13.51 -17.43 -10.71
CA GLU A 432 13.22 -18.67 -11.44
C GLU A 432 11.73 -18.82 -11.75
N SER A 433 10.87 -18.52 -10.77
CA SER A 433 9.41 -18.46 -10.96
C SER A 433 9.01 -17.49 -12.08
N THR A 434 9.69 -16.36 -12.18
CA THR A 434 9.45 -15.33 -13.21
C THR A 434 9.92 -15.80 -14.59
N GLN A 435 11.12 -16.37 -14.70
CA GLN A 435 11.64 -16.95 -15.94
C GLN A 435 10.78 -18.13 -16.43
N CYS A 436 10.31 -18.97 -15.52
CA CYS A 436 9.37 -20.05 -15.81
C CYS A 436 8.04 -19.50 -16.33
N ALA A 437 7.53 -18.40 -15.74
CA ALA A 437 6.33 -17.72 -16.20
C ALA A 437 6.48 -17.17 -17.62
N GLU A 438 7.60 -16.51 -17.92
CA GLU A 438 7.91 -15.99 -19.26
C GLU A 438 8.00 -17.12 -20.30
N LEU A 439 8.69 -18.22 -19.98
CA LEU A 439 8.81 -19.37 -20.88
C LEU A 439 7.44 -20.03 -21.14
N VAL A 440 6.64 -20.24 -20.10
CA VAL A 440 5.29 -20.80 -20.22
C VAL A 440 4.35 -19.85 -20.97
N ASP A 441 4.46 -18.55 -20.74
CA ASP A 441 3.66 -17.56 -21.46
C ASP A 441 3.97 -17.57 -22.96
N GLN A 442 5.24 -17.40 -23.32
CA GLN A 442 5.68 -17.35 -24.72
C GLN A 442 5.37 -18.65 -25.50
N ASN A 443 5.58 -19.82 -24.88
CA ASN A 443 5.49 -21.10 -25.58
C ASN A 443 4.13 -21.82 -25.45
N ILE A 444 3.32 -21.48 -24.45
CA ILE A 444 2.05 -22.17 -24.16
C ILE A 444 0.87 -21.20 -24.09
N LEU A 445 0.94 -20.16 -23.24
CA LEU A 445 -0.23 -19.30 -23.01
C LEU A 445 -0.50 -18.37 -24.19
N ALA A 446 0.51 -17.68 -24.73
CA ALA A 446 0.34 -16.72 -25.82
C ALA A 446 -0.22 -17.37 -27.11
N PRO A 447 0.24 -18.56 -27.58
CA PRO A 447 -0.41 -19.27 -28.69
C PRO A 447 -1.88 -19.62 -28.42
N ILE A 448 -2.22 -20.01 -27.18
CA ILE A 448 -3.60 -20.31 -26.78
C ILE A 448 -4.45 -19.03 -26.73
N MET A 449 -3.90 -17.95 -26.16
CA MET A 449 -4.56 -16.65 -26.07
C MET A 449 -4.77 -16.00 -27.44
N ALA A 450 -3.89 -16.26 -28.42
CA ALA A 450 -4.09 -15.83 -29.81
C ALA A 450 -5.30 -16.50 -30.50
N SER A 451 -5.78 -17.64 -29.99
CA SER A 451 -7.04 -18.26 -30.44
C SER A 451 -8.30 -17.64 -29.82
N VAL A 452 -8.14 -16.72 -28.85
CA VAL A 452 -9.27 -16.12 -28.14
C VAL A 452 -9.91 -15.04 -29.01
N GLY A 453 -11.15 -15.28 -29.42
CA GLY A 453 -11.97 -14.25 -30.06
C GLY A 453 -12.89 -13.58 -29.05
N THR A 454 -13.25 -12.33 -29.32
CA THR A 454 -14.12 -11.51 -28.46
C THR A 454 -15.11 -10.73 -29.30
N SER A 455 -16.27 -10.47 -28.70
CA SER A 455 -17.32 -9.62 -29.22
C SER A 455 -18.03 -8.89 -28.08
N GLU A 456 -19.05 -8.09 -28.40
CA GLU A 456 -19.93 -7.49 -27.39
C GLU A 456 -20.69 -8.60 -26.64
N VAL A 457 -21.12 -9.65 -27.32
CA VAL A 457 -21.93 -10.75 -26.77
C VAL A 457 -21.14 -11.73 -25.89
N ALA A 458 -19.93 -12.11 -26.31
CA ALA A 458 -19.18 -13.19 -25.67
C ALA A 458 -17.67 -13.12 -25.90
N VAL A 459 -16.93 -13.97 -25.19
CA VAL A 459 -15.53 -14.32 -25.46
C VAL A 459 -15.48 -15.81 -25.73
N TRP A 460 -14.68 -16.26 -26.69
CA TRP A 460 -14.54 -17.68 -27.00
C TRP A 460 -13.09 -18.11 -27.20
N ILE A 461 -12.83 -19.39 -26.96
CA ILE A 461 -11.49 -20.00 -27.06
C ILE A 461 -11.58 -21.39 -27.68
N ASP A 462 -10.57 -21.77 -28.46
CA ASP A 462 -10.46 -23.14 -28.97
C ASP A 462 -9.90 -24.09 -27.90
N CYS A 463 -10.73 -24.99 -27.38
CA CYS A 463 -10.29 -25.92 -26.34
C CYS A 463 -9.42 -27.06 -26.88
N THR A 464 -9.30 -27.27 -28.19
CA THR A 464 -8.40 -28.31 -28.73
C THR A 464 -6.94 -28.05 -28.34
N LEU A 465 -6.55 -26.77 -28.24
CA LEU A 465 -5.23 -26.33 -27.77
C LEU A 465 -5.02 -26.55 -26.26
N LEU A 466 -6.10 -26.73 -25.50
CA LEU A 466 -6.11 -26.88 -24.05
C LEU A 466 -6.29 -28.33 -23.56
N VAL A 467 -6.93 -29.21 -24.33
CA VAL A 467 -7.29 -30.59 -23.90
C VAL A 467 -6.08 -31.39 -23.39
N ASN A 468 -4.91 -31.25 -24.02
CA ASN A 468 -3.68 -31.94 -23.63
C ASN A 468 -2.82 -31.16 -22.61
N GLN A 469 -3.25 -29.97 -22.20
CA GLN A 469 -2.50 -29.11 -21.29
C GLN A 469 -2.77 -29.45 -19.83
N PRO A 470 -1.76 -29.34 -18.94
CA PRO A 470 -1.93 -29.61 -17.52
C PRO A 470 -2.90 -28.64 -16.87
N PHE A 471 -3.50 -29.06 -15.75
CA PHE A 471 -4.58 -28.32 -15.08
C PHE A 471 -4.21 -26.87 -14.68
N PHE A 472 -2.92 -26.55 -14.49
CA PHE A 472 -2.52 -25.18 -14.20
C PHE A 472 -2.70 -24.25 -15.42
N VAL A 473 -2.42 -24.71 -16.65
CA VAL A 473 -2.61 -23.93 -17.89
C VAL A 473 -4.08 -23.54 -18.05
N TRP A 474 -5.00 -24.48 -17.80
CA TRP A 474 -6.44 -24.20 -17.73
C TRP A 474 -6.79 -23.09 -16.73
N LYS A 475 -6.17 -23.08 -15.54
CA LYS A 475 -6.35 -22.02 -14.55
C LYS A 475 -5.76 -20.67 -14.99
N GLU A 476 -4.61 -20.66 -15.66
CA GLU A 476 -3.97 -19.42 -16.13
C GLU A 476 -4.77 -18.79 -17.29
N VAL A 477 -5.11 -19.58 -18.31
CA VAL A 477 -5.86 -19.10 -19.49
C VAL A 477 -7.24 -18.59 -19.11
N LEU A 478 -8.01 -19.35 -18.31
CA LEU A 478 -9.34 -18.88 -17.86
C LEU A 478 -9.24 -17.67 -16.92
N ARG A 479 -8.16 -17.53 -16.13
CA ARG A 479 -7.94 -16.32 -15.32
C ARG A 479 -7.63 -15.11 -16.21
N SER A 480 -6.80 -15.27 -17.23
CA SER A 480 -6.49 -14.21 -18.20
C SER A 480 -7.74 -13.73 -18.93
N ILE A 481 -8.56 -14.66 -19.44
CA ILE A 481 -9.86 -14.33 -20.07
C ILE A 481 -10.80 -13.61 -19.08
N CYS A 482 -10.92 -14.10 -17.84
CA CYS A 482 -11.80 -13.49 -16.85
C CYS A 482 -11.35 -12.07 -16.45
N HIS A 483 -10.07 -11.88 -16.12
CA HIS A 483 -9.56 -10.59 -15.65
C HIS A 483 -9.38 -9.59 -16.79
N SER A 484 -8.67 -9.96 -17.85
CA SER A 484 -8.20 -9.03 -18.89
C SER A 484 -9.26 -8.72 -19.95
N ILE A 485 -10.18 -9.64 -20.22
CA ILE A 485 -11.19 -9.49 -21.29
C ILE A 485 -12.60 -9.28 -20.73
N MET A 486 -12.96 -10.00 -19.67
CA MET A 486 -14.31 -9.91 -19.07
C MET A 486 -14.42 -8.96 -17.88
N GLY A 487 -13.31 -8.45 -17.32
CA GLY A 487 -13.31 -7.58 -16.14
C GLY A 487 -13.84 -8.23 -14.86
N ASN A 488 -13.76 -9.57 -14.77
CA ASN A 488 -14.66 -10.36 -13.95
C ASN A 488 -13.94 -11.33 -13.01
N SER A 489 -14.53 -11.62 -11.85
CA SER A 489 -13.92 -12.50 -10.83
C SER A 489 -13.68 -13.95 -11.31
N MET A 490 -12.55 -14.51 -10.87
CA MET A 490 -11.97 -15.79 -11.31
C MET A 490 -12.90 -17.02 -11.15
N VAL A 491 -12.84 -17.92 -12.13
CA VAL A 491 -13.52 -19.24 -12.09
C VAL A 491 -12.94 -20.11 -10.98
N ARG A 492 -13.82 -20.77 -10.21
CA ARG A 492 -13.42 -21.72 -9.14
C ARG A 492 -12.89 -23.03 -9.72
N GLU A 493 -12.08 -23.75 -8.95
CA GLU A 493 -11.43 -24.97 -9.43
C GLU A 493 -12.40 -26.08 -9.91
N LYS A 494 -13.47 -26.33 -9.16
CA LYS A 494 -14.45 -27.39 -9.46
C LYS A 494 -15.10 -27.22 -10.86
N PRO A 495 -15.68 -26.05 -11.22
CA PRO A 495 -16.16 -25.80 -12.58
C PRO A 495 -15.14 -26.05 -13.70
N ILE A 496 -13.85 -25.74 -13.49
CA ILE A 496 -12.80 -26.00 -14.50
C ILE A 496 -12.59 -27.51 -14.67
N ARG A 497 -12.58 -28.28 -13.57
CA ARG A 497 -12.50 -29.74 -13.64
C ARG A 497 -13.72 -30.36 -14.32
N GLU A 498 -14.92 -29.84 -14.06
CA GLU A 498 -16.16 -30.26 -14.73
C GLU A 498 -16.14 -29.95 -16.24
N LEU A 499 -15.62 -28.79 -16.64
CA LEU A 499 -15.40 -28.44 -18.06
C LEU A 499 -14.47 -29.44 -18.74
N ILE A 500 -13.30 -29.74 -18.14
CA ILE A 500 -12.33 -30.70 -18.69
C ILE A 500 -12.96 -32.09 -18.84
N MET A 501 -13.69 -32.57 -17.83
CA MET A 501 -14.39 -33.86 -17.90
C MET A 501 -15.48 -33.89 -18.98
N LYS A 502 -16.21 -32.77 -19.20
CA LYS A 502 -17.19 -32.66 -20.29
C LYS A 502 -16.51 -32.68 -21.67
N LEU A 503 -15.43 -31.94 -21.85
CA LEU A 503 -14.66 -31.90 -23.10
C LEU A 503 -14.05 -33.27 -23.46
N ALA A 504 -13.51 -33.99 -22.47
CA ALA A 504 -12.98 -35.34 -22.66
C ALA A 504 -14.06 -36.35 -23.11
N ARG A 505 -15.32 -36.13 -22.74
CA ARG A 505 -16.49 -36.95 -23.15
C ARG A 505 -17.22 -36.37 -24.37
N HIS A 506 -16.76 -35.28 -24.96
CA HIS A 506 -17.46 -34.57 -26.02
C HIS A 506 -17.30 -35.29 -27.36
N ASN A 507 -18.38 -35.93 -27.81
CA ASN A 507 -18.45 -36.68 -29.06
C ASN A 507 -18.30 -35.81 -30.33
N GLY A 508 -18.42 -34.49 -30.20
CA GLY A 508 -18.23 -33.53 -31.29
C GLY A 508 -19.39 -33.41 -32.27
N THR A 509 -20.55 -34.03 -31.99
CA THR A 509 -21.72 -33.98 -32.90
C THR A 509 -22.76 -32.95 -32.47
N THR A 510 -22.84 -32.62 -31.19
CA THR A 510 -23.74 -31.61 -30.62
C THR A 510 -22.97 -30.75 -29.62
N GLY A 511 -23.35 -29.48 -29.43
CA GLY A 511 -22.80 -28.67 -28.36
C GLY A 511 -23.38 -28.99 -26.98
N ALA A 512 -22.84 -28.37 -25.92
CA ALA A 512 -23.23 -28.63 -24.55
C ALA A 512 -23.05 -27.41 -23.61
N TRP A 513 -24.05 -27.14 -22.77
CA TRP A 513 -23.98 -26.08 -21.77
C TRP A 513 -23.09 -26.43 -20.56
N VAL A 514 -22.35 -25.44 -20.08
CA VAL A 514 -21.47 -25.51 -18.90
C VAL A 514 -21.63 -24.24 -18.07
N THR A 515 -21.63 -24.40 -16.74
CA THR A 515 -21.74 -23.29 -15.80
C THR A 515 -20.38 -23.06 -15.14
N LEU A 516 -19.58 -22.14 -15.67
CA LEU A 516 -18.29 -21.77 -15.08
C LEU A 516 -18.45 -20.84 -13.87
N LYS A 517 -19.44 -19.94 -13.93
CA LYS A 517 -19.77 -18.97 -12.88
C LYS A 517 -21.30 -18.88 -12.75
N LYS A 518 -21.80 -18.31 -11.65
CA LYS A 518 -23.25 -18.11 -11.46
C LYS A 518 -23.84 -16.93 -12.23
N GLY A 519 -23.00 -16.00 -12.71
CA GLY A 519 -23.41 -14.74 -13.34
C GLY A 519 -23.50 -14.77 -14.87
N ASN A 520 -22.90 -15.78 -15.50
CA ASN A 520 -22.98 -15.99 -16.94
C ASN A 520 -23.10 -17.49 -17.25
N ARG A 521 -23.42 -17.81 -18.52
CA ARG A 521 -23.46 -19.18 -19.02
C ARG A 521 -22.32 -19.39 -20.01
N SER A 522 -21.92 -20.64 -20.19
CA SER A 522 -20.91 -21.02 -21.18
C SER A 522 -21.40 -22.19 -22.01
N TYR A 523 -20.97 -22.26 -23.25
CA TYR A 523 -21.38 -23.26 -24.22
C TYR A 523 -20.15 -23.87 -24.90
N ILE A 524 -20.08 -25.19 -24.97
CA ILE A 524 -19.11 -25.90 -25.80
C ILE A 524 -19.79 -26.16 -27.14
N THR A 525 -19.17 -25.75 -28.24
CA THR A 525 -19.65 -26.05 -29.60
C THR A 525 -19.27 -27.46 -30.04
N ALA A 526 -19.90 -27.97 -31.11
CA ALA A 526 -19.55 -29.25 -31.73
C ALA A 526 -18.03 -29.35 -32.05
N ASP A 527 -17.46 -28.27 -32.61
CA ASP A 527 -16.03 -28.11 -32.93
C ASP A 527 -15.14 -27.76 -31.71
N ARG A 528 -15.61 -28.04 -30.48
CA ARG A 528 -14.86 -27.92 -29.22
C ARG A 528 -14.34 -26.51 -28.89
N LYS A 529 -15.01 -25.46 -29.38
CA LYS A 529 -14.79 -24.08 -28.90
C LYS A 529 -15.66 -23.82 -27.69
N LEU A 530 -15.09 -23.21 -26.66
CA LEU A 530 -15.82 -22.76 -25.48
C LEU A 530 -16.20 -21.30 -25.66
N ILE A 531 -17.49 -21.01 -25.72
CA ILE A 531 -18.09 -19.68 -25.71
C ILE A 531 -18.46 -19.32 -24.27
N ILE A 532 -18.04 -18.16 -23.79
CA ILE A 532 -18.36 -17.61 -22.47
C ILE A 532 -19.09 -16.28 -22.70
N PHE A 533 -20.39 -16.25 -22.40
CA PHE A 533 -21.22 -15.06 -22.60
C PHE A 533 -20.91 -13.98 -21.56
N ARG A 534 -21.13 -12.70 -21.89
CA ARG A 534 -21.07 -11.59 -20.93
C ARG A 534 -22.20 -11.71 -19.89
N ASP A 535 -21.98 -11.18 -18.69
CA ASP A 535 -22.92 -11.29 -17.56
C ASP A 535 -24.30 -10.66 -17.85
N ARG A 536 -24.36 -9.59 -18.66
CA ARG A 536 -25.63 -8.95 -19.07
C ARG A 536 -26.41 -9.70 -20.15
N PHE A 537 -25.83 -10.72 -20.80
CA PHE A 537 -26.56 -11.52 -21.78
C PHE A 537 -27.62 -12.43 -21.13
N PHE A 538 -27.34 -12.92 -19.91
CA PHE A 538 -28.24 -13.80 -19.15
C PHE A 538 -28.67 -13.15 -17.83
N PRO A 539 -29.57 -12.15 -17.86
CA PRO A 539 -30.08 -11.51 -16.65
C PRO A 539 -30.82 -12.48 -15.72
N ARG A 540 -30.96 -12.09 -14.45
CA ARG A 540 -31.73 -12.86 -13.45
C ARG A 540 -33.23 -12.93 -13.74
N ALA A 541 -33.75 -11.92 -14.45
CA ALA A 541 -35.12 -11.87 -14.95
C ALA A 541 -35.05 -11.43 -16.43
N PRO A 542 -35.89 -11.97 -17.34
CA PRO A 542 -35.87 -11.58 -18.75
C PRO A 542 -36.07 -10.06 -18.94
N TYR A 543 -35.38 -9.47 -19.92
CA TYR A 543 -35.56 -8.06 -20.28
C TYR A 543 -36.92 -7.77 -20.95
N THR A 544 -37.56 -8.81 -21.46
CA THR A 544 -38.78 -8.75 -22.25
C THR A 544 -39.95 -9.40 -21.53
N ARG A 545 -41.16 -8.91 -21.77
CA ARG A 545 -42.40 -9.61 -21.40
C ARG A 545 -42.94 -10.33 -22.65
N PRO A 546 -43.26 -11.63 -22.58
CA PRO A 546 -43.90 -12.34 -23.69
C PRO A 546 -45.14 -11.59 -24.18
N LEU A 547 -45.35 -11.59 -25.49
CA LEU A 547 -46.48 -10.98 -26.19
C LEU A 547 -46.56 -9.44 -26.08
N THR A 548 -45.45 -8.79 -25.74
CA THR A 548 -45.33 -7.33 -25.89
C THR A 548 -45.41 -6.98 -27.38
N THR A 549 -46.33 -6.09 -27.76
CA THR A 549 -46.49 -5.60 -29.13
C THR A 549 -45.27 -4.81 -29.59
N VAL A 550 -44.90 -4.99 -30.85
CA VAL A 550 -43.79 -4.29 -31.52
C VAL A 550 -44.36 -3.59 -32.75
N ASN A 551 -44.16 -2.28 -32.87
CA ASN A 551 -44.57 -1.52 -34.05
C ASN A 551 -43.48 -1.60 -35.14
N ILE A 552 -43.87 -1.23 -36.36
CA ILE A 552 -42.99 -1.18 -37.54
C ILE A 552 -42.41 0.23 -37.66
N ASN A 553 -41.13 0.36 -38.06
CA ASN A 553 -40.37 1.62 -38.10
C ASN A 553 -40.13 2.25 -36.72
N GLU A 554 -40.02 1.43 -35.67
CA GLU A 554 -39.70 1.87 -34.31
C GLU A 554 -38.44 1.16 -33.78
N THR A 555 -37.78 1.82 -32.82
CA THR A 555 -36.63 1.28 -32.07
C THR A 555 -36.98 1.15 -30.59
N TYR A 556 -36.65 0.01 -30.01
CA TYR A 556 -36.90 -0.35 -28.61
C TYR A 556 -35.61 -0.80 -27.92
N THR A 557 -35.49 -0.50 -26.63
CA THR A 557 -34.34 -0.92 -25.81
C THR A 557 -34.78 -1.89 -24.72
N PHE A 558 -34.18 -3.08 -24.68
CA PHE A 558 -34.44 -4.15 -23.72
C PHE A 558 -33.14 -4.54 -23.01
N GLY A 559 -32.75 -3.74 -22.02
CA GLY A 559 -31.47 -3.90 -21.33
C GLY A 559 -30.29 -3.60 -22.28
N PRO A 560 -29.37 -4.54 -22.53
CA PRO A 560 -28.26 -4.37 -23.49
C PRO A 560 -28.68 -4.54 -24.95
N TRP A 561 -29.94 -4.90 -25.23
CA TRP A 561 -30.45 -5.11 -26.58
C TRP A 561 -31.16 -3.87 -27.13
N THR A 562 -30.83 -3.50 -28.36
CA THR A 562 -31.60 -2.58 -29.20
C THR A 562 -32.30 -3.39 -30.29
N LEU A 563 -33.63 -3.28 -30.37
CA LEU A 563 -34.46 -3.82 -31.44
C LEU A 563 -34.87 -2.66 -32.35
N THR A 564 -34.56 -2.74 -33.64
CA THR A 564 -35.11 -1.83 -34.66
C THR A 564 -35.92 -2.61 -35.67
N THR A 565 -37.11 -2.12 -35.99
CA THR A 565 -37.94 -2.60 -37.10
C THR A 565 -37.93 -1.59 -38.23
N SER A 566 -38.01 -2.05 -39.48
CA SER A 566 -38.08 -1.18 -40.67
C SER A 566 -38.83 -1.90 -41.79
N VAL A 567 -39.40 -1.17 -42.75
CA VAL A 567 -39.99 -1.78 -43.96
C VAL A 567 -38.99 -1.80 -45.10
N LEU A 568 -38.85 -2.95 -45.76
CA LEU A 568 -38.20 -3.12 -47.06
C LEU A 568 -39.26 -3.54 -48.09
N GLU A 569 -39.10 -3.10 -49.35
CA GLU A 569 -39.92 -3.59 -50.46
C GLU A 569 -39.48 -5.02 -50.85
N SER A 570 -40.34 -5.79 -51.53
CA SER A 570 -40.05 -7.19 -51.89
C SER A 570 -38.91 -7.39 -52.90
N ASP A 571 -38.55 -6.36 -53.65
CA ASP A 571 -37.42 -6.32 -54.58
C ASP A 571 -36.13 -5.78 -53.95
N ASP A 572 -36.15 -5.38 -52.67
CA ASP A 572 -34.95 -4.92 -51.96
C ASP A 572 -33.91 -6.06 -51.86
N PRO A 573 -32.66 -5.86 -52.31
CA PRO A 573 -31.61 -6.88 -52.28
C PRO A 573 -31.34 -7.44 -50.87
N LYS A 574 -31.42 -6.62 -49.83
CA LYS A 574 -31.22 -7.05 -48.43
C LYS A 574 -32.41 -7.87 -47.93
N ALA A 575 -33.63 -7.58 -48.38
CA ALA A 575 -34.79 -8.40 -48.07
C ALA A 575 -34.65 -9.81 -48.69
N GLN A 576 -34.20 -9.88 -49.95
CA GLN A 576 -33.97 -11.16 -50.64
C GLN A 576 -32.82 -11.96 -50.01
N GLU A 577 -31.71 -11.31 -49.65
CA GLU A 577 -30.58 -11.92 -48.94
C GLU A 577 -31.02 -12.53 -47.59
N LEU A 578 -31.68 -11.73 -46.74
CA LEU A 578 -32.15 -12.17 -45.41
C LEU A 578 -33.31 -13.16 -45.47
N GLN A 579 -34.06 -13.23 -46.58
CA GLN A 579 -35.07 -14.26 -46.82
C GLN A 579 -34.43 -15.59 -47.19
N ALA A 580 -33.40 -15.56 -48.05
CA ALA A 580 -32.67 -16.73 -48.53
C ALA A 580 -31.59 -17.24 -47.54
N GLN A 581 -31.33 -16.50 -46.46
CA GLN A 581 -30.27 -16.83 -45.51
C GLN A 581 -30.42 -18.23 -44.90
N ALA A 582 -29.27 -18.89 -44.67
CA ALA A 582 -29.24 -20.15 -43.95
C ALA A 582 -29.74 -19.99 -42.50
N PRO A 583 -30.26 -21.07 -41.87
CA PRO A 583 -30.67 -21.00 -40.47
C PRO A 583 -29.53 -20.56 -39.54
N LEU A 584 -29.80 -19.51 -38.77
CA LEU A 584 -28.80 -18.80 -37.96
C LEU A 584 -28.29 -19.70 -36.83
N THR A 585 -27.00 -19.62 -36.60
CA THR A 585 -26.25 -20.41 -35.63
C THR A 585 -25.86 -19.57 -34.42
N MET A 586 -25.33 -20.21 -33.38
CA MET A 586 -24.78 -19.47 -32.23
C MET A 586 -23.60 -18.57 -32.62
N TRP A 587 -22.88 -18.87 -33.71
CA TRP A 587 -21.80 -18.02 -34.19
C TRP A 587 -22.28 -16.70 -34.79
N ASP A 588 -23.47 -16.68 -35.38
CA ASP A 588 -24.05 -15.47 -35.96
C ASP A 588 -24.46 -14.50 -34.84
N VAL A 589 -25.10 -15.02 -33.77
CA VAL A 589 -25.37 -14.27 -32.52
C VAL A 589 -24.08 -13.70 -31.92
N VAL A 590 -23.05 -14.55 -31.80
CA VAL A 590 -21.82 -14.19 -31.09
C VAL A 590 -20.95 -13.22 -31.90
N ARG A 591 -20.79 -13.42 -33.22
CA ARG A 591 -19.89 -12.61 -34.06
C ARG A 591 -20.58 -11.39 -34.65
N GLY A 592 -21.87 -11.48 -34.97
CA GLY A 592 -22.67 -10.36 -35.47
C GLY A 592 -23.08 -9.35 -34.39
N ASN A 593 -22.74 -9.62 -33.12
CA ASN A 593 -23.23 -8.85 -31.95
C ASN A 593 -24.76 -8.74 -31.91
N GLY A 594 -25.49 -9.71 -32.46
CA GLY A 594 -26.87 -9.44 -32.85
C GLY A 594 -27.55 -10.55 -33.65
N LEU A 595 -28.76 -10.27 -34.11
CA LEU A 595 -29.53 -11.08 -35.05
C LEU A 595 -30.20 -10.16 -36.06
N GLU A 596 -30.21 -10.55 -37.33
CA GLU A 596 -30.87 -9.80 -38.40
C GLU A 596 -31.70 -10.76 -39.25
N TYR A 597 -32.97 -10.42 -39.52
CA TYR A 597 -33.87 -11.31 -40.28
C TYR A 597 -35.12 -10.60 -40.83
N VAL A 598 -35.78 -11.28 -41.76
CA VAL A 598 -37.06 -10.90 -42.38
C VAL A 598 -38.08 -12.07 -42.25
N PHE A 599 -39.41 -11.90 -42.31
CA PHE A 599 -40.10 -10.62 -42.41
C PHE A 599 -41.43 -10.47 -43.19
N PRO A 600 -42.20 -11.47 -43.69
CA PRO A 600 -43.45 -11.15 -44.40
C PRO A 600 -44.33 -10.26 -43.51
N ASN A 601 -44.66 -9.04 -43.98
CA ASN A 601 -45.33 -8.01 -43.18
C ASN A 601 -46.61 -8.57 -42.53
N ALA A 602 -46.98 -8.10 -41.33
CA ALA A 602 -48.07 -8.69 -40.56
C ALA A 602 -48.91 -7.70 -39.76
N PRO A 603 -50.22 -8.00 -39.54
CA PRO A 603 -51.12 -7.08 -38.84
C PRO A 603 -50.75 -6.86 -37.37
N GLN A 604 -50.06 -7.82 -36.73
CA GLN A 604 -49.53 -7.66 -35.39
C GLN A 604 -48.15 -8.32 -35.25
N LEU A 605 -47.18 -7.57 -34.75
CA LEU A 605 -45.88 -8.09 -34.35
C LEU A 605 -45.79 -8.13 -32.83
N VAL A 606 -45.17 -9.18 -32.29
CA VAL A 606 -45.00 -9.36 -30.85
C VAL A 606 -43.65 -9.98 -30.51
N LEU A 607 -43.17 -9.78 -29.28
CA LEU A 607 -42.06 -10.53 -28.72
C LEU A 607 -42.53 -11.94 -28.31
N ASP A 608 -42.05 -12.97 -28.99
CA ASP A 608 -42.46 -14.37 -28.78
C ASP A 608 -41.28 -15.32 -29.10
N SER A 609 -40.67 -15.90 -28.07
CA SER A 609 -39.53 -16.84 -28.20
C SER A 609 -39.97 -18.27 -28.53
N GLU A 610 -41.28 -18.58 -28.49
CA GLU A 610 -41.82 -19.89 -28.85
C GLU A 610 -42.09 -19.96 -30.36
N ASN A 611 -42.74 -18.93 -30.93
CA ASN A 611 -43.15 -18.88 -32.34
C ASN A 611 -41.99 -18.50 -33.30
N ARG A 612 -40.93 -19.31 -33.31
CA ARG A 612 -39.68 -19.03 -34.03
C ARG A 612 -39.77 -19.33 -35.54
N ARG A 613 -39.40 -18.32 -36.35
CA ARG A 613 -39.22 -18.44 -37.81
C ARG A 613 -38.21 -19.52 -38.18
N PRO A 614 -38.30 -20.14 -39.38
CA PRO A 614 -37.32 -21.13 -39.84
C PRO A 614 -35.86 -20.73 -39.64
N ALA A 615 -35.50 -19.48 -39.98
CA ALA A 615 -34.15 -18.94 -39.81
C ALA A 615 -33.64 -18.92 -38.36
N LEU A 616 -34.51 -19.01 -37.35
CA LEU A 616 -34.16 -19.00 -35.92
C LEU A 616 -34.32 -20.38 -35.24
N ARG A 617 -34.76 -21.42 -35.96
CA ARG A 617 -35.06 -22.74 -35.37
C ARG A 617 -33.82 -23.51 -34.91
N THR A 618 -32.68 -23.26 -35.54
CA THR A 618 -31.35 -23.81 -35.22
C THR A 618 -30.70 -23.18 -33.99
N LEU A 619 -31.15 -21.99 -33.58
CA LEU A 619 -30.73 -21.41 -32.30
C LEU A 619 -31.32 -22.23 -31.15
N GLU A 620 -30.53 -22.49 -30.12
CA GLU A 620 -31.04 -23.15 -28.93
C GLU A 620 -32.03 -22.24 -28.19
N LYS A 621 -33.11 -22.83 -27.67
CA LYS A 621 -34.20 -22.10 -27.02
C LYS A 621 -33.70 -21.17 -25.90
N VAL A 622 -32.71 -21.63 -25.14
CA VAL A 622 -32.04 -20.88 -24.07
C VAL A 622 -31.35 -19.59 -24.54
N ILE A 623 -31.02 -19.43 -25.82
CA ILE A 623 -30.61 -18.14 -26.39
C ILE A 623 -31.86 -17.29 -26.63
N THR A 624 -32.84 -17.82 -27.38
CA THR A 624 -34.03 -17.06 -27.79
C THR A 624 -34.93 -16.63 -26.62
N ASP A 625 -34.84 -17.27 -25.46
CA ASP A 625 -35.54 -16.87 -24.22
C ASP A 625 -34.97 -15.59 -23.57
N PHE A 626 -33.76 -15.16 -23.94
CA PHE A 626 -33.09 -13.95 -23.39
C PHE A 626 -32.77 -12.89 -24.46
N VAL A 627 -33.23 -13.13 -25.69
CA VAL A 627 -33.12 -12.22 -26.84
C VAL A 627 -34.53 -11.70 -27.17
N PRO A 628 -34.73 -10.41 -27.51
CA PRO A 628 -36.03 -9.86 -27.89
C PRO A 628 -36.49 -10.32 -29.29
N VAL A 629 -36.73 -11.63 -29.45
CA VAL A 629 -37.16 -12.23 -30.72
C VAL A 629 -38.57 -11.77 -31.10
N VAL A 630 -38.69 -11.10 -32.24
CA VAL A 630 -39.96 -10.65 -32.83
C VAL A 630 -40.56 -11.74 -33.73
N ALA A 631 -41.82 -12.09 -33.46
CA ALA A 631 -42.66 -12.96 -34.27
C ALA A 631 -43.89 -12.20 -34.81
N SER A 632 -44.58 -12.81 -35.78
CA SER A 632 -45.88 -12.37 -36.29
C SER A 632 -47.02 -13.11 -35.59
N ARG A 633 -48.16 -12.43 -35.37
CA ARG A 633 -49.45 -13.06 -35.04
C ARG A 633 -50.54 -12.60 -36.00
N GLY A 634 -51.38 -13.54 -36.40
CA GLY A 634 -52.39 -13.38 -37.45
C GLY A 634 -51.98 -14.05 -38.76
N ALA A 635 -52.95 -14.59 -39.49
CA ALA A 635 -52.76 -15.07 -40.85
C ALA A 635 -53.05 -13.93 -41.84
N PHE A 636 -52.36 -13.93 -42.99
CA PHE A 636 -52.96 -13.39 -44.21
C PHE A 636 -53.74 -14.52 -44.85
N GLU A 637 -54.92 -14.22 -45.35
CA GLU A 637 -55.69 -15.19 -46.12
C GLU A 637 -55.06 -15.43 -47.50
N ASP A 638 -54.20 -14.52 -47.99
CA ASP A 638 -53.41 -14.66 -49.22
C ASP A 638 -51.90 -14.43 -48.99
N ALA A 639 -51.14 -15.52 -48.79
CA ALA A 639 -49.72 -15.48 -48.45
C ALA A 639 -48.79 -15.87 -49.62
N HIS A 640 -49.02 -15.34 -50.84
CA HIS A 640 -48.17 -15.62 -52.00
C HIS A 640 -47.41 -14.40 -52.56
N GLU A 641 -47.87 -13.17 -52.36
CA GLU A 641 -47.14 -11.95 -52.77
C GLU A 641 -47.23 -10.84 -51.71
N ALA A 642 -46.55 -11.03 -50.57
CA ALA A 642 -46.37 -9.95 -49.60
C ALA A 642 -45.37 -8.92 -50.15
N ALA A 643 -45.88 -7.86 -50.79
CA ALA A 643 -45.07 -6.81 -51.44
C ALA A 643 -44.09 -6.06 -50.52
N LYS A 644 -44.19 -6.24 -49.19
CA LYS A 644 -43.37 -5.58 -48.18
C LYS A 644 -42.92 -6.56 -47.11
N TRP A 645 -41.66 -6.44 -46.70
CA TRP A 645 -41.02 -7.20 -45.64
C TRP A 645 -40.67 -6.28 -44.46
N VAL A 646 -40.78 -6.77 -43.22
CA VAL A 646 -40.33 -6.04 -42.02
C VAL A 646 -38.91 -6.46 -41.67
N HIS A 647 -37.93 -5.66 -42.03
CA HIS A 647 -36.57 -5.90 -41.57
C HIS A 647 -36.46 -5.71 -40.05
N VAL A 648 -36.04 -6.77 -39.34
CA VAL A 648 -35.81 -6.79 -37.89
C VAL A 648 -34.31 -6.92 -37.63
N GLN A 649 -33.77 -5.92 -36.93
CA GLN A 649 -32.39 -5.88 -36.50
C GLN A 649 -32.32 -5.85 -34.97
N LEU A 650 -31.63 -6.82 -34.39
CA LEU A 650 -31.34 -6.92 -32.96
C LEU A 650 -29.84 -6.73 -32.74
N GLN A 651 -29.45 -5.71 -31.97
CA GLN A 651 -28.06 -5.43 -31.66
C GLN A 651 -27.84 -5.47 -30.15
N TYR A 652 -26.79 -6.17 -29.71
CA TYR A 652 -26.34 -6.25 -28.32
C TYR A 652 -25.14 -5.33 -28.11
N THR A 653 -25.18 -4.53 -27.05
CA THR A 653 -24.10 -3.63 -26.65
C THR A 653 -23.67 -3.92 -25.22
N ASN A 654 -22.38 -4.15 -24.98
CA ASN A 654 -21.84 -4.47 -23.66
C ASN A 654 -21.58 -3.22 -22.80
N GLN A 655 -21.66 -2.02 -23.38
CA GLN A 655 -21.48 -0.75 -22.66
C GLN A 655 -22.54 -0.53 -21.57
N VAL A 656 -22.09 0.00 -20.44
CA VAL A 656 -22.96 0.51 -19.38
C VAL A 656 -23.22 1.98 -19.70
N THR A 657 -24.41 2.30 -20.19
CA THR A 657 -24.94 3.66 -20.12
C THR A 657 -25.16 4.01 -18.65
N GLU A 658 -24.64 5.15 -18.18
CA GLU A 658 -24.61 5.50 -16.75
C GLU A 658 -26.00 5.79 -16.12
N ASP A 659 -27.06 5.84 -16.94
CA ASP A 659 -28.44 6.00 -16.49
C ASP A 659 -29.15 4.66 -16.22
N SER A 660 -29.05 4.15 -14.98
CA SER A 660 -29.99 3.16 -14.40
C SER A 660 -30.02 3.14 -12.87
#